data_AF-A0A0H3VIN7-F1
#
_entry.id   AF-A0A0H3VIN7-F1
#
_cell.length_a   1.000
_cell.length_b   1.000
_cell.length_c   1.000
_cell.angle_alpha   90.00
_cell.angle_beta   90.00
_cell.angle_gamma   90.00
#
_symmetry.space_group_name_H-M   'P 1'
#
loop_
_entity.id
_entity.type
_entity.pdbx_description
1 polymer ?
#
loop_
_entity_poly.entity_id
_entity_poly.type
_entity_poly.pdbx_seq_one_letter_code
_entity_poly.pdbx_strand_id
1 'polypeptide(L)'
;MSTNKWTNYQKDGLNYTLQYQAVLCFMQAVIINNSTTPSATKMIKFFESCPHCIVPVETDFPELQDPVPSSAIPSEPSNPYLFLQKDDVDLIQEDIFTSLKGRSKVSAENFSENSRDMYWYLVESLASKFSYSNRTAGDIQSDPLDMNSKNKSCFKKIKPADLFKVVLRNCWVNYHNENNRGRRTPSWERDKIYISRQLSLLPPRCFSCLGGFFFWDSSLKALRQERWFTPPVSYPASPLGIAISCKSSLIAMANSLTSLEVPISTTIDVTKERDSVVTKNQLCFSNTGEIRNKCTSCAMESFSTRVTRRTSQESLLKLKCEWGHSVYDNSAEKRKRFTLLSLDQVADLLTPPVVADLRADKHEPVQFPPPFLLFSSASSPQYQDEPTIYENVSFNREFLEAKLVSYVQIPTRSYGRVYEILSGLKIMRRHNRLLVMGDGFGWSSVVTKMLNPLSEVWSWDLIDISQSPPHILHQSSPPTHYKFEMEIKNELSYSTVSDIFHDGFEQSVRDLDSIAGKFHLVISEIELCHNPVEGNQTYVDVIRRLMLIHSNSFLVKIVVQDSPRLMEIVNFVANHFGTWAVFNSLESPSYSGIFWLLLSGPKKAGNMRYLSDECAELIIDSIKEQLLSPKIELMGKLRPFAHSHELLALSSVGTSSYDTISSMTDEWLGQVGMVSWRSSNFTRMLNELRHFKLPYELLDLEGKDKKYYFKEDHERLRLRLICLAGSMLSSQYLQADFLSTKWKLIWSTKGSKGMLDDDYYYNPVLTANG
;
A
#
# COMPACT_ATOMS: atom_id res chain seq x y z
N MET A 1 1.30 8.44 -18.35
CA MET A 1 2.02 7.69 -19.42
C MET A 1 3.10 6.83 -18.80
N SER A 2 3.38 5.64 -19.32
CA SER A 2 4.41 4.73 -18.79
C SER A 2 5.43 4.35 -19.87
N THR A 3 6.71 4.38 -19.52
CA THR A 3 7.84 3.97 -20.39
C THR A 3 8.43 2.61 -19.99
N ASN A 4 7.83 1.88 -19.06
CA ASN A 4 8.41 0.64 -18.50
C ASN A 4 8.67 -0.44 -19.56
N LYS A 5 7.88 -0.47 -20.65
CA LYS A 5 8.06 -1.41 -21.76
C LYS A 5 9.28 -1.10 -22.65
N TRP A 6 9.90 0.06 -22.48
CA TRP A 6 11.10 0.48 -23.19
C TRP A 6 12.37 0.32 -22.36
N THR A 7 12.32 -0.50 -21.31
CA THR A 7 13.50 -0.86 -20.52
C THR A 7 14.55 -1.64 -21.30
N ASN A 8 14.21 -2.18 -22.47
CA ASN A 8 15.21 -2.78 -23.36
C ASN A 8 16.27 -1.75 -23.81
N TYR A 9 15.90 -0.47 -23.93
CA TYR A 9 16.82 0.64 -24.21
C TYR A 9 17.59 1.15 -22.98
N GLN A 10 17.45 0.47 -21.84
CA GLN A 10 18.23 0.69 -20.63
C GLN A 10 19.07 -0.53 -20.24
N LYS A 11 18.90 -1.66 -20.95
CA LYS A 11 19.71 -2.86 -20.72
C LYS A 11 21.14 -2.62 -21.17
N ASP A 12 22.07 -3.22 -20.44
CA ASP A 12 23.51 -3.23 -20.71
C ASP A 12 24.23 -1.92 -20.35
N GLY A 13 23.52 -0.96 -19.73
CA GLY A 13 24.09 0.32 -19.33
C GLY A 13 24.58 1.19 -20.51
N LEU A 14 24.21 0.83 -21.74
CA LEU A 14 24.49 1.59 -22.94
C LEU A 14 23.48 2.73 -23.08
N ASN A 15 23.97 3.91 -23.45
CA ASN A 15 23.08 5.01 -23.83
C ASN A 15 22.58 4.74 -25.25
N TYR A 16 21.30 4.97 -25.51
CA TYR A 16 20.71 4.87 -26.85
C TYR A 16 20.34 6.26 -27.37
N THR A 17 20.22 6.40 -28.69
CA THR A 17 19.80 7.67 -29.35
C THR A 17 18.36 8.09 -29.02
N LEU A 18 17.58 7.21 -28.37
CA LEU A 18 16.20 7.47 -28.00
C LEU A 18 16.08 8.55 -26.92
N GLN A 19 15.48 9.69 -27.27
CA GLN A 19 15.11 10.71 -26.31
C GLN A 19 13.71 10.49 -25.74
N TYR A 20 13.63 9.91 -24.54
CA TYR A 20 12.35 9.65 -23.86
C TYR A 20 11.44 10.89 -23.75
N GLN A 21 12.01 12.09 -23.55
CA GLN A 21 11.24 13.33 -23.44
C GLN A 21 10.51 13.67 -24.74
N ALA A 22 11.20 13.61 -25.88
CA ALA A 22 10.60 13.89 -27.18
C ALA A 22 9.45 12.93 -27.50
N VAL A 23 9.64 11.64 -27.19
CA VAL A 23 8.56 10.67 -27.39
C VAL A 23 7.40 10.91 -26.44
N LEU A 24 7.65 11.19 -25.16
CA LEU A 24 6.58 11.49 -24.21
C LEU A 24 5.75 12.69 -24.68
N CYS A 25 6.38 13.74 -25.20
CA CYS A 25 5.67 14.87 -25.81
C CYS A 25 4.81 14.45 -27.02
N PHE A 26 5.33 13.59 -27.90
CA PHE A 26 4.55 13.04 -29.02
C PHE A 26 3.34 12.22 -28.53
N MET A 27 3.54 11.34 -27.55
CA MET A 27 2.47 10.55 -26.95
C MET A 27 1.40 11.44 -26.31
N GLN A 28 1.80 12.51 -25.60
CA GLN A 28 0.88 13.48 -25.03
C GLN A 28 0.02 14.14 -26.10
N ALA A 29 0.63 14.60 -27.20
CA ALA A 29 -0.10 15.24 -28.29
C ALA A 29 -1.14 14.29 -28.90
N VAL A 30 -0.78 13.03 -29.14
CA VAL A 30 -1.70 12.00 -29.64
C VAL A 30 -2.84 11.73 -28.66
N ILE A 31 -2.55 11.62 -27.36
CA ILE A 31 -3.56 11.38 -26.32
C ILE A 31 -4.53 12.56 -26.22
N ILE A 32 -4.03 13.79 -26.23
CA ILE A 32 -4.86 15.01 -26.20
C ILE A 32 -5.80 15.02 -27.42
N ASN A 33 -5.26 14.79 -28.61
CA ASN A 33 -6.07 14.73 -29.83
C ASN A 33 -7.13 13.62 -29.74
N ASN A 34 -6.76 12.43 -29.26
CA ASN A 34 -7.71 11.32 -29.07
C ASN A 34 -8.82 11.66 -28.06
N SER A 35 -8.48 12.36 -26.96
CA SER A 35 -9.42 12.74 -25.91
C SER A 35 -10.49 13.73 -26.37
N THR A 36 -10.25 14.45 -27.46
CA THR A 36 -11.25 15.34 -28.08
C THR A 36 -12.21 14.62 -29.02
N THR A 37 -12.03 13.32 -29.24
CA THR A 37 -12.89 12.52 -30.12
C THR A 37 -13.96 11.77 -29.32
N PRO A 38 -15.17 11.57 -29.86
CA PRO A 38 -16.22 10.75 -29.23
C PRO A 38 -15.82 9.28 -29.03
N SER A 39 -14.80 8.81 -29.73
CA SER A 39 -14.26 7.45 -29.70
C SER A 39 -13.01 7.31 -28.82
N ALA A 40 -12.80 8.23 -27.86
CA ALA A 40 -11.62 8.24 -27.02
C ALA A 40 -11.44 6.91 -26.26
N THR A 41 -10.40 6.16 -26.63
CA THR A 41 -10.00 4.95 -25.92
C THR A 41 -9.35 5.25 -24.57
N LYS A 42 -9.69 4.50 -23.51
CA LYS A 42 -9.10 4.64 -22.16
C LYS A 42 -7.57 4.44 -22.13
N MET A 43 -7.03 3.59 -23.01
CA MET A 43 -5.60 3.31 -23.10
C MET A 43 -5.12 3.28 -24.55
N ILE A 44 -4.03 4.00 -24.84
CA ILE A 44 -3.30 3.94 -26.11
C ILE A 44 -1.96 3.25 -25.88
N LYS A 45 -1.64 2.27 -26.72
CA LYS A 45 -0.35 1.56 -26.70
C LYS A 45 0.47 1.99 -27.91
N PHE A 46 1.70 2.44 -27.66
CA PHE A 46 2.66 2.80 -28.71
C PHE A 46 3.67 1.66 -28.86
N PHE A 47 3.88 1.24 -30.09
CA PHE A 47 4.86 0.22 -30.46
C PHE A 47 5.90 0.83 -31.36
N GLU A 48 7.13 0.34 -31.25
CA GLU A 48 8.17 0.67 -32.20
C GLU A 48 7.85 0.07 -33.56
N SER A 49 8.03 0.87 -34.62
CA SER A 49 7.85 0.44 -36.01
C SER A 49 9.16 0.14 -36.73
N CYS A 50 10.28 0.76 -36.33
CA CYS A 50 11.57 0.60 -36.99
C CYS A 50 12.71 0.37 -35.97
N PRO A 51 13.25 -0.86 -35.86
CA PRO A 51 14.32 -1.20 -34.92
C PRO A 51 15.67 -0.57 -35.25
N HIS A 52 15.85 0.01 -36.44
CA HIS A 52 17.12 0.61 -36.86
C HIS A 52 17.26 2.09 -36.49
N CYS A 53 16.19 2.74 -36.05
CA CYS A 53 16.22 4.17 -35.69
C CYS A 53 16.77 4.43 -34.28
N ILE A 54 16.72 3.41 -33.40
CA ILE A 54 17.22 3.49 -32.02
C ILE A 54 18.50 2.68 -31.94
N VAL A 55 19.64 3.38 -31.90
CA VAL A 55 20.97 2.75 -31.90
C VAL A 55 21.74 3.11 -30.62
N PRO A 56 22.66 2.25 -30.15
CA PRO A 56 23.57 2.60 -29.08
C PRO A 56 24.42 3.82 -29.46
N VAL A 57 24.64 4.72 -28.51
CA VAL A 57 25.55 5.85 -28.63
C VAL A 57 26.97 5.33 -28.41
N GLU A 58 27.85 5.55 -29.37
CA GLU A 58 29.27 5.28 -29.22
C GLU A 58 29.86 6.19 -28.13
N THR A 59 30.39 5.59 -27.06
CA THR A 59 31.03 6.31 -25.94
C THR A 59 32.55 6.32 -26.02
N ASP A 60 33.11 5.65 -27.03
CA ASP A 60 34.54 5.62 -27.27
C ASP A 60 34.95 6.94 -27.92
N PHE A 61 35.34 7.90 -27.09
CA PHE A 61 36.00 9.09 -27.58
C PHE A 61 37.41 8.67 -28.03
N PRO A 62 37.85 9.07 -29.23
CA PRO A 62 39.24 8.86 -29.61
C PRO A 62 40.12 9.52 -28.56
N GLU A 63 41.00 8.74 -27.93
CA GLU A 63 42.04 9.29 -27.06
C GLU A 63 42.80 10.34 -27.87
N LEU A 64 43.04 11.50 -27.26
CA LEU A 64 43.95 12.48 -27.82
C LEU A 64 45.31 11.79 -27.98
N GLN A 65 45.70 11.52 -29.22
CA GLN A 65 46.97 10.85 -29.52
C GLN A 65 48.17 11.67 -29.02
N ASP A 66 47.98 12.98 -28.92
CA ASP A 66 48.97 13.91 -28.39
C ASP A 66 48.55 14.41 -27.00
N PRO A 67 49.48 14.47 -26.03
CA PRO A 67 49.20 15.07 -24.74
C PRO A 67 48.77 16.53 -24.90
N VAL A 68 47.75 16.94 -24.14
CA VAL A 68 47.28 18.33 -24.15
C VAL A 68 48.46 19.24 -23.79
N PRO A 69 48.84 20.20 -24.67
CA PRO A 69 49.94 21.11 -24.39
C PRO A 69 49.67 21.88 -23.09
N SER A 70 50.70 22.10 -22.27
CA SER A 70 50.55 22.86 -21.02
C SER A 70 49.99 24.28 -21.23
N SER A 71 50.15 24.83 -22.43
CA SER A 71 49.60 26.12 -22.86
C SER A 71 48.09 26.12 -23.12
N ALA A 72 47.46 24.95 -23.27
CA ALA A 72 46.02 24.81 -23.46
C ALA A 72 45.25 24.67 -22.15
N ILE A 73 45.95 24.49 -21.02
CA ILE A 73 45.38 24.59 -19.68
C ILE A 73 45.20 26.09 -19.40
N PRO A 74 43.97 26.60 -19.27
CA PRO A 74 43.75 28.01 -18.95
C PRO A 74 44.39 28.28 -17.59
N SER A 75 45.44 29.08 -17.55
CA SER A 75 45.96 29.65 -16.31
C SER A 75 46.04 31.16 -16.51
N GLU A 76 44.93 31.85 -16.26
CA GLU A 76 44.94 33.32 -16.17
C GLU A 76 44.89 33.73 -14.70
N PRO A 77 46.03 34.07 -14.06
CA PRO A 77 46.09 34.44 -12.64
C PRO A 77 45.23 35.65 -12.28
N SER A 78 44.88 36.47 -13.27
CA SER A 78 44.03 37.65 -13.15
C SER A 78 42.53 37.33 -13.10
N ASN A 79 42.11 36.13 -13.50
CA ASN A 79 40.71 35.73 -13.54
C ASN A 79 40.44 34.59 -12.53
N PRO A 80 39.85 34.89 -11.35
CA PRO A 80 39.64 33.91 -10.29
C PRO A 80 38.69 32.76 -10.66
N TYR A 81 37.99 32.84 -11.80
CA TYR A 81 37.12 31.77 -12.31
C TYR A 81 37.83 30.83 -13.32
N LEU A 82 38.99 31.23 -13.85
CA LEU A 82 39.80 30.45 -14.81
C LEU A 82 41.20 30.14 -14.27
N PHE A 83 41.43 30.38 -12.98
CA PHE A 83 42.67 30.12 -12.28
C PHE A 83 42.48 29.00 -11.26
N LEU A 84 43.11 27.86 -11.50
CA LEU A 84 43.29 26.79 -10.52
C LEU A 84 44.76 26.77 -10.12
N GLN A 85 45.06 26.86 -8.82
CA GLN A 85 46.41 26.62 -8.35
C GLN A 85 46.77 25.16 -8.61
N LYS A 86 47.99 24.92 -9.11
CA LYS A 86 48.48 23.60 -9.48
C LYS A 86 48.34 22.59 -8.33
N ASP A 87 48.60 23.07 -7.12
CA ASP A 87 48.49 22.31 -5.87
C ASP A 87 47.05 21.82 -5.61
N ASP A 88 46.02 22.57 -5.99
CA ASP A 88 44.61 22.21 -5.74
C ASP A 88 44.07 21.13 -6.70
N VAL A 89 44.62 21.01 -7.91
CA VAL A 89 44.21 20.02 -8.93
C VAL A 89 44.91 18.67 -8.71
N ASP A 90 46.22 18.71 -8.45
CA ASP A 90 47.05 17.52 -8.25
C ASP A 90 46.62 16.76 -6.96
N LEU A 91 46.21 17.49 -5.90
CA LEU A 91 45.78 16.90 -4.62
C LEU A 91 44.57 15.95 -4.73
N ILE A 92 43.58 16.25 -5.57
CA ILE A 92 42.33 15.44 -5.62
C ILE A 92 42.54 14.16 -6.43
N GLN A 93 43.30 14.21 -7.52
CA GLN A 93 43.56 13.04 -8.35
C GLN A 93 44.63 12.13 -7.74
N GLU A 94 45.73 12.68 -7.21
CA GLU A 94 46.76 11.88 -6.54
C GLU A 94 46.21 11.16 -5.30
N ASP A 95 45.32 11.78 -4.52
CA ASP A 95 44.69 11.15 -3.36
C ASP A 95 43.85 9.92 -3.73
N ILE A 96 43.08 10.00 -4.82
CA ILE A 96 42.25 8.88 -5.31
C ILE A 96 43.13 7.78 -5.93
N PHE A 97 44.15 8.14 -6.72
CA PHE A 97 45.06 7.12 -7.25
C PHE A 97 45.88 6.45 -6.16
N THR A 98 46.28 7.19 -5.13
CA THR A 98 47.01 6.65 -3.97
C THR A 98 46.13 5.77 -3.10
N SER A 99 44.85 6.12 -2.89
CA SER A 99 43.89 5.28 -2.15
C SER A 99 43.59 3.97 -2.88
N LEU A 100 43.58 3.98 -4.22
CA LEU A 100 43.32 2.78 -5.04
C LEU A 100 44.54 1.88 -5.23
N LYS A 101 45.76 2.41 -5.02
CA LYS A 101 47.01 1.70 -5.23
C LYS A 101 47.09 0.44 -4.37
N GLY A 102 47.16 -0.72 -5.01
CA GLY A 102 47.25 -2.04 -4.35
C GLY A 102 45.90 -2.71 -4.04
N ARG A 103 44.76 -2.10 -4.41
CA ARG A 103 43.44 -2.74 -4.36
C ARG A 103 43.14 -3.46 -5.68
N SER A 104 42.34 -4.52 -5.62
CA SER A 104 41.91 -5.25 -6.83
C SER A 104 40.69 -4.60 -7.48
N LYS A 105 40.66 -4.56 -8.82
CA LYS A 105 39.53 -4.07 -9.62
C LYS A 105 38.52 -5.19 -9.83
N VAL A 106 37.24 -4.90 -9.59
CA VAL A 106 36.11 -5.71 -10.06
C VAL A 106 35.61 -5.11 -11.37
N SER A 107 35.60 -5.91 -12.44
CA SER A 107 35.15 -5.56 -13.78
C SER A 107 34.10 -6.55 -14.27
N ALA A 108 33.55 -6.34 -15.46
CA ALA A 108 32.55 -7.26 -16.02
C ALA A 108 33.14 -8.66 -16.25
N GLU A 109 34.41 -8.74 -16.64
CA GLU A 109 35.09 -10.00 -16.98
C GLU A 109 35.32 -10.90 -15.76
N ASN A 110 35.55 -10.31 -14.57
CA ASN A 110 35.80 -11.05 -13.32
C ASN A 110 34.61 -11.00 -12.34
N PHE A 111 33.43 -10.64 -12.84
CA PHE A 111 32.23 -10.44 -12.02
C PHE A 111 31.76 -11.73 -11.34
N SER A 112 31.85 -12.88 -12.01
CA SER A 112 31.36 -14.17 -11.52
C SER A 112 31.98 -14.55 -10.17
N GLU A 113 33.29 -14.36 -10.02
CA GLU A 113 34.07 -14.61 -8.79
C GLU A 113 33.69 -13.68 -7.63
N ASN A 114 33.11 -12.51 -7.95
CA ASN A 114 32.79 -11.45 -7.00
C ASN A 114 31.29 -11.19 -6.86
N SER A 115 30.45 -12.01 -7.50
CA SER A 115 29.01 -11.80 -7.63
C SER A 115 28.29 -11.57 -6.30
N ARG A 116 28.65 -12.33 -5.26
CA ARG A 116 28.09 -12.19 -3.90
C ARG A 116 28.46 -10.86 -3.25
N ASP A 117 29.70 -10.41 -3.38
CA ASP A 117 30.14 -9.13 -2.82
C ASP A 117 29.49 -7.95 -3.57
N MET A 118 29.42 -8.06 -4.90
CA MET A 118 28.75 -7.09 -5.76
C MET A 118 27.23 -6.99 -5.52
N TYR A 119 26.59 -8.10 -5.13
CA TYR A 119 25.20 -8.09 -4.65
C TYR A 119 25.04 -7.21 -3.41
N TRP A 120 25.88 -7.42 -2.38
CA TRP A 120 25.82 -6.60 -1.16
C TRP A 120 26.20 -5.15 -1.40
N TYR A 121 27.16 -4.89 -2.30
CA TYR A 121 27.49 -3.54 -2.77
C TYR A 121 26.27 -2.83 -3.36
N LEU A 122 25.50 -3.52 -4.23
CA LEU A 122 24.28 -2.99 -4.83
C LEU A 122 23.23 -2.66 -3.76
N VAL A 123 22.99 -3.59 -2.83
CA VAL A 123 22.02 -3.42 -1.73
C VAL A 123 22.42 -2.24 -0.82
N GLU A 124 23.69 -2.15 -0.42
CA GLU A 124 24.20 -1.07 0.42
C GLU A 124 24.12 0.30 -0.26
N SER A 125 24.45 0.35 -1.55
CA SER A 125 24.37 1.58 -2.35
C SER A 125 22.94 2.08 -2.53
N LEU A 126 21.96 1.18 -2.60
CA LEU A 126 20.54 1.55 -2.63
C LEU A 126 20.07 2.00 -1.24
N ALA A 127 20.47 1.31 -0.17
CA ALA A 127 20.10 1.64 1.20
C ALA A 127 20.74 2.96 1.69
N SER A 128 21.90 3.37 1.19
CA SER A 128 22.52 4.65 1.57
C SER A 128 21.69 5.84 1.12
N LYS A 129 20.97 5.75 -0.01
CA LYS A 129 20.02 6.78 -0.49
C LYS A 129 18.94 7.10 0.55
N PHE A 130 18.45 6.10 1.31
CA PHE A 130 17.50 6.31 2.41
C PHE A 130 18.11 7.11 3.58
N SER A 131 19.39 6.92 3.87
CA SER A 131 20.05 7.67 4.95
C SER A 131 20.23 9.14 4.60
N TYR A 132 20.41 9.45 3.31
CA TYR A 132 20.49 10.81 2.80
C TYR A 132 19.13 11.52 2.75
N SER A 133 18.05 10.82 2.36
CA SER A 133 16.69 11.38 2.36
C SER A 133 16.21 11.76 3.76
N ASN A 134 16.52 10.95 4.78
CA ASN A 134 16.19 11.26 6.17
C ASN A 134 16.87 12.55 6.69
N ARG A 135 18.10 12.84 6.24
CA ARG A 135 18.85 14.03 6.67
C ARG A 135 18.42 15.32 5.99
N THR A 136 17.80 15.21 4.82
CA THR A 136 17.38 16.35 3.97
C THR A 136 15.87 16.58 3.97
N ALA A 137 15.12 15.83 4.78
CA ALA A 137 13.66 15.84 4.84
C ALA A 137 13.02 17.20 5.22
N GLY A 138 13.83 18.19 5.62
CA GLY A 138 13.40 19.57 5.88
C GLY A 138 13.46 20.51 4.66
N ASP A 139 14.21 20.18 3.60
CA ASP A 139 14.70 21.19 2.64
C ASP A 139 14.35 20.95 1.15
N ILE A 140 13.55 19.94 0.78
CA ILE A 140 13.32 19.65 -0.65
C ILE A 140 11.83 19.51 -1.00
N GLN A 141 11.36 20.37 -1.92
CA GLN A 141 10.12 20.26 -2.71
C GLN A 141 10.18 19.15 -3.78
N SER A 142 11.05 18.14 -3.65
CA SER A 142 11.18 17.07 -4.64
C SER A 142 10.08 16.06 -4.41
N ASP A 143 9.37 15.73 -5.49
CA ASP A 143 8.25 14.80 -5.52
C ASP A 143 8.60 13.50 -4.76
N PRO A 144 7.75 13.00 -3.85
CA PRO A 144 7.98 11.75 -3.11
C PRO A 144 8.05 10.49 -3.99
N LEU A 145 8.04 10.61 -5.32
CA LEU A 145 8.34 9.53 -6.26
C LEU A 145 9.36 9.91 -7.32
N ASP A 146 10.05 11.04 -7.16
CA ASP A 146 11.16 11.45 -8.01
C ASP A 146 12.43 10.63 -7.65
N MET A 147 12.25 9.31 -7.56
CA MET A 147 13.25 8.33 -7.96
C MET A 147 13.54 8.56 -9.44
N ASN A 148 14.22 9.67 -9.74
CA ASN A 148 14.65 10.05 -11.07
C ASN A 148 15.56 8.93 -11.62
N SER A 149 14.93 8.12 -12.47
CA SER A 149 15.41 7.45 -13.68
C SER A 149 16.62 6.49 -13.66
N LYS A 150 17.50 6.48 -12.65
CA LYS A 150 18.67 5.59 -12.63
C LYS A 150 18.51 4.56 -11.50
N ASN A 151 18.59 3.26 -11.79
CA ASN A 151 18.52 2.13 -10.84
C ASN A 151 17.14 1.51 -10.49
N LYS A 152 16.04 1.83 -11.19
CA LYS A 152 14.74 1.14 -10.92
C LYS A 152 14.78 -0.34 -11.28
N SER A 153 15.58 -0.71 -12.28
CA SER A 153 15.82 -2.10 -12.69
C SER A 153 16.52 -2.91 -11.61
N CYS A 154 17.37 -2.28 -10.79
CA CYS A 154 18.10 -2.96 -9.71
C CYS A 154 17.18 -3.67 -8.70
N PHE A 155 15.97 -3.15 -8.47
CA PHE A 155 14.98 -3.77 -7.58
C PHE A 155 14.51 -5.15 -8.06
N LYS A 156 14.65 -5.46 -9.36
CA LYS A 156 14.38 -6.82 -9.90
C LYS A 156 15.41 -7.86 -9.47
N LYS A 157 16.58 -7.42 -8.99
CA LYS A 157 17.76 -8.25 -8.77
C LYS A 157 18.10 -8.46 -7.29
N ILE A 158 17.42 -7.73 -6.40
CA ILE A 158 17.64 -7.77 -4.95
C ILE A 158 16.47 -8.41 -4.22
N LYS A 159 16.76 -9.07 -3.10
CA LYS A 159 15.72 -9.56 -2.19
C LYS A 159 15.21 -8.42 -1.30
N PRO A 160 13.88 -8.26 -1.12
CA PRO A 160 13.32 -7.25 -0.24
C PRO A 160 13.86 -7.31 1.19
N ALA A 161 13.96 -8.52 1.77
CA ALA A 161 14.45 -8.69 3.12
C ALA A 161 15.87 -8.14 3.34
N ASP A 162 16.76 -8.31 2.36
CA ASP A 162 18.15 -7.88 2.48
C ASP A 162 18.24 -6.35 2.48
N LEU A 163 17.51 -5.67 1.58
CA LEU A 163 17.50 -4.20 1.53
C LEU A 163 16.94 -3.61 2.82
N PHE A 164 15.80 -4.11 3.30
CA PHE A 164 15.17 -3.60 4.51
C PHE A 164 16.06 -3.82 5.75
N LYS A 165 16.76 -4.96 5.85
CA LYS A 165 17.74 -5.20 6.93
C LYS A 165 18.92 -4.23 6.88
N VAL A 166 19.48 -3.95 5.69
CA VAL A 166 20.56 -2.95 5.56
C VAL A 166 20.07 -1.55 5.93
N VAL A 167 18.83 -1.19 5.58
CA VAL A 167 18.22 0.08 5.99
C VAL A 167 18.09 0.17 7.51
N LEU A 168 17.60 -0.89 8.18
CA LEU A 168 17.54 -0.95 9.64
C LEU A 168 18.93 -0.83 10.28
N ARG A 169 19.95 -1.43 9.66
CA ARG A 169 21.34 -1.33 10.13
C ARG A 169 21.83 0.11 10.07
N ASN A 170 21.56 0.80 8.97
CA ASN A 170 21.89 2.22 8.83
C ASN A 170 21.16 3.09 9.87
N CYS A 171 19.88 2.81 10.14
CA CYS A 171 19.13 3.47 11.21
C CYS A 171 19.73 3.23 12.59
N TRP A 172 20.16 1.99 12.87
CA TRP A 172 20.80 1.62 14.13
C TRP A 172 22.10 2.38 14.36
N VAL A 173 22.96 2.44 13.33
CA VAL A 173 24.20 3.22 13.34
C VAL A 173 23.91 4.71 13.55
N ASN A 174 22.96 5.29 12.81
CA ASN A 174 22.61 6.70 12.93
C ASN A 174 22.05 7.04 14.32
N TYR A 175 21.25 6.16 14.92
CA TYR A 175 20.73 6.34 16.27
C TYR A 175 21.85 6.54 17.30
N HIS A 176 22.92 5.73 17.24
CA HIS A 176 24.07 5.89 18.15
C HIS A 176 24.94 7.10 17.85
N ASN A 177 25.13 7.43 16.57
CA ASN A 177 25.92 8.58 16.15
C ASN A 177 25.28 9.92 16.58
N GLU A 178 23.96 10.04 16.44
CA GLU A 178 23.27 11.33 16.63
C GLU A 178 22.60 11.44 18.01
N ASN A 179 21.90 10.39 18.44
CA ASN A 179 21.01 10.42 19.62
C ASN A 179 21.60 9.76 20.87
N ASN A 180 22.52 8.81 20.68
CA ASN A 180 23.02 7.96 21.77
C ASN A 180 24.56 7.88 21.73
N ARG A 181 25.19 9.07 21.74
CA ARG A 181 26.64 9.35 21.60
C ARG A 181 27.52 8.63 22.63
N GLY A 182 27.62 7.31 22.54
CA GLY A 182 28.42 6.47 23.45
C GLY A 182 27.85 6.33 24.87
N ARG A 183 26.54 6.54 25.09
CA ARG A 183 25.96 6.41 26.45
C ARG A 183 25.63 4.97 26.85
N ARG A 184 25.43 4.08 25.88
CA ARG A 184 25.17 2.65 26.11
C ARG A 184 25.80 1.78 25.04
N THR A 185 26.13 0.55 25.40
CA THR A 185 26.61 -0.48 24.47
C THR A 185 25.55 -0.78 23.41
N PRO A 186 25.91 -0.80 22.11
CA PRO A 186 25.00 -1.17 21.03
C PRO A 186 24.46 -2.60 21.22
N SER A 187 23.14 -2.76 21.16
CA SER A 187 22.47 -4.06 21.22
C SER A 187 21.15 -3.98 20.46
N TRP A 188 21.02 -4.72 19.35
CA TRP A 188 19.82 -4.69 18.51
C TRP A 188 18.54 -4.96 19.32
N GLU A 189 18.54 -5.99 20.16
CA GLU A 189 17.37 -6.37 20.95
C GLU A 189 16.85 -5.25 21.85
N ARG A 190 17.76 -4.44 22.41
CA ARG A 190 17.40 -3.27 23.25
C ARG A 190 17.11 -2.03 22.41
N ASP A 191 17.88 -1.84 21.34
CA ASP A 191 17.87 -0.63 20.51
C ASP A 191 16.66 -0.59 19.56
N LYS A 192 16.15 -1.75 19.11
CA LYS A 192 15.04 -1.84 18.14
C LYS A 192 13.79 -1.08 18.59
N ILE A 193 13.47 -1.06 19.89
CA ILE A 193 12.31 -0.32 20.40
C ILE A 193 12.47 1.19 20.17
N TYR A 194 13.66 1.73 20.39
CA TYR A 194 13.97 3.14 20.19
C TYR A 194 14.04 3.50 18.70
N ILE A 195 14.64 2.62 17.89
CA ILE A 195 14.72 2.79 16.44
C ILE A 195 13.32 2.77 15.84
N SER A 196 12.50 1.77 16.16
CA SER A 196 11.10 1.69 15.73
C SER A 196 10.32 2.94 16.13
N ARG A 197 10.55 3.49 17.33
CA ARG A 197 9.93 4.76 17.75
C ARG A 197 10.37 5.93 16.88
N GLN A 198 11.67 6.07 16.61
CA GLN A 198 12.18 7.13 15.73
C GLN A 198 11.62 7.01 14.31
N LEU A 199 11.60 5.80 13.76
CA LEU A 199 10.99 5.53 12.45
C LEU A 199 9.51 5.90 12.42
N SER A 200 8.74 5.62 13.48
CA SER A 200 7.34 6.05 13.60
C SER A 200 7.19 7.57 13.51
N LEU A 201 8.16 8.35 14.02
CA LEU A 201 8.12 9.82 14.01
C LEU A 201 8.47 10.45 12.65
N LEU A 202 9.16 9.71 11.77
CA LEU A 202 9.56 10.24 10.46
C LEU A 202 8.36 10.34 9.50
N PRO A 203 8.26 11.40 8.68
CA PRO A 203 7.17 11.54 7.72
C PRO A 203 7.24 10.43 6.64
N PRO A 204 6.10 9.94 6.11
CA PRO A 204 6.07 8.85 5.13
C PRO A 204 6.96 9.09 3.90
N ARG A 205 7.08 10.33 3.42
CA ARG A 205 7.91 10.69 2.26
C ARG A 205 9.37 10.23 2.35
N CYS A 206 9.92 10.07 3.56
CA CYS A 206 11.28 9.57 3.77
C CYS A 206 11.49 8.13 3.29
N PHE A 207 10.42 7.35 3.20
CA PHE A 207 10.42 5.91 2.87
C PHE A 207 10.13 5.64 1.39
N SER A 208 9.89 6.68 0.59
CA SER A 208 9.60 6.60 -0.84
C SER A 208 10.64 5.83 -1.65
N CYS A 209 11.92 5.92 -1.28
CA CYS A 209 13.01 5.24 -1.99
C CYS A 209 12.94 3.71 -1.91
N LEU A 210 12.19 3.16 -0.94
CA LEU A 210 11.90 1.73 -0.85
C LEU A 210 10.77 1.29 -1.80
N GLY A 211 10.02 2.26 -2.35
CA GLY A 211 8.94 2.04 -3.31
C GLY A 211 9.40 1.42 -4.63
N GLY A 212 10.72 1.27 -4.86
CA GLY A 212 11.29 0.61 -6.04
C GLY A 212 10.75 -0.80 -6.31
N PHE A 213 10.34 -1.54 -5.28
CA PHE A 213 9.74 -2.87 -5.42
C PHE A 213 8.36 -2.88 -6.08
N PHE A 214 7.63 -1.75 -6.07
CA PHE A 214 6.28 -1.60 -6.64
C PHE A 214 6.28 -1.29 -8.15
N PHE A 215 7.44 -1.23 -8.81
CA PHE A 215 7.51 -0.93 -10.24
C PHE A 215 7.44 -2.16 -11.14
N TRP A 216 7.69 -3.35 -10.59
CA TRP A 216 7.80 -4.59 -11.36
C TRP A 216 7.08 -5.74 -10.67
N ASP A 217 6.38 -6.58 -11.46
CA ASP A 217 5.59 -7.68 -10.92
C ASP A 217 6.46 -8.69 -10.17
N SER A 218 7.66 -8.97 -10.68
CA SER A 218 8.59 -9.91 -10.06
C SER A 218 9.10 -9.41 -8.71
N SER A 219 9.43 -8.12 -8.60
CA SER A 219 9.94 -7.52 -7.36
C SER A 219 8.83 -7.32 -6.34
N LEU A 220 7.64 -6.95 -6.81
CA LEU A 220 6.45 -6.81 -5.98
C LEU A 220 6.00 -8.17 -5.44
N LYS A 221 5.99 -9.22 -6.27
CA LYS A 221 5.70 -10.59 -5.84
C LYS A 221 6.69 -11.08 -4.78
N ALA A 222 7.99 -10.81 -4.96
CA ALA A 222 8.99 -11.12 -3.94
C ALA A 222 8.71 -10.38 -2.62
N LEU A 223 8.28 -9.12 -2.67
CA LEU A 223 7.92 -8.34 -1.48
C LEU A 223 6.65 -8.88 -0.79
N ARG A 224 5.65 -9.33 -1.56
CA ARG A 224 4.39 -9.88 -1.04
C ARG A 224 4.57 -11.17 -0.23
N GLN A 225 5.58 -11.98 -0.57
CA GLN A 225 5.92 -13.22 0.13
C GLN A 225 6.53 -13.00 1.52
N GLU A 226 6.90 -11.77 1.86
CA GLU A 226 7.50 -11.43 3.14
C GLU A 226 6.43 -11.26 4.23
N ARG A 227 6.51 -12.04 5.31
CA ARG A 227 5.49 -12.00 6.39
C ARG A 227 5.32 -10.62 7.04
N TRP A 228 6.37 -9.82 7.07
CA TRP A 228 6.40 -8.47 7.65
C TRP A 228 5.92 -7.38 6.68
N PHE A 229 5.61 -7.71 5.43
CA PHE A 229 5.11 -6.75 4.45
C PHE A 229 3.71 -6.26 4.82
N THR A 230 3.50 -4.95 4.70
CA THR A 230 2.22 -4.26 4.84
C THR A 230 1.82 -3.69 3.47
N PRO A 231 0.64 -4.03 2.91
CA PRO A 231 0.22 -3.55 1.60
C PRO A 231 -0.04 -2.03 1.59
N PRO A 232 -0.29 -1.40 0.43
CA PRO A 232 -0.82 -0.04 0.37
C PRO A 232 -2.36 -0.04 0.44
N VAL A 233 -2.95 0.86 1.24
CA VAL A 233 -4.40 1.08 1.41
C VAL A 233 -5.12 1.78 0.25
N SER A 234 -4.39 2.45 -0.63
CA SER A 234 -4.97 3.16 -1.78
C SER A 234 -5.10 2.22 -2.98
N TYR A 235 -6.22 2.30 -3.69
CA TYR A 235 -6.42 1.61 -4.96
C TYR A 235 -6.78 2.61 -6.06
N PRO A 236 -5.91 2.81 -7.07
CA PRO A 236 -4.56 2.26 -7.23
C PRO A 236 -3.56 2.77 -6.17
N ALA A 237 -2.41 2.10 -6.04
CA ALA A 237 -1.39 2.48 -5.07
C ALA A 237 -0.88 3.91 -5.34
N SER A 238 -1.01 4.82 -4.38
CA SER A 238 -0.54 6.20 -4.47
C SER A 238 0.89 6.34 -3.96
N PRO A 239 1.63 7.41 -4.32
CA PRO A 239 2.97 7.74 -3.83
C PRO A 239 3.05 7.66 -2.30
N LEU A 240 2.07 8.32 -1.67
CA LEU A 240 1.94 8.37 -0.23
C LEU A 240 1.58 7.00 0.36
N GLY A 241 0.66 6.27 -0.28
CA GLY A 241 0.27 4.92 0.13
C GLY A 241 1.45 3.95 0.08
N ILE A 242 2.27 3.99 -0.97
CA ILE A 242 3.51 3.19 -1.09
C ILE A 242 4.51 3.55 0.01
N ALA A 243 4.69 4.84 0.27
CA ALA A 243 5.62 5.30 1.29
C ALA A 243 5.18 4.90 2.71
N ILE A 244 3.87 4.96 3.00
CA ILE A 244 3.27 4.44 4.24
C ILE A 244 3.48 2.92 4.33
N SER A 245 3.18 2.17 3.28
CA SER A 245 3.40 0.73 3.19
C SER A 245 4.86 0.36 3.48
N CYS A 246 5.83 1.07 2.89
CA CYS A 246 7.25 0.87 3.14
C CYS A 246 7.65 1.19 4.58
N LYS A 247 7.14 2.29 5.15
CA LYS A 247 7.37 2.67 6.55
C LYS A 247 6.85 1.60 7.51
N SER A 248 5.60 1.18 7.34
CA SER A 248 4.97 0.15 8.17
C SER A 248 5.69 -1.19 8.05
N SER A 249 6.06 -1.60 6.83
CA SER A 249 6.82 -2.83 6.57
C SER A 249 8.20 -2.81 7.24
N LEU A 250 8.90 -1.67 7.24
CA LEU A 250 10.20 -1.52 7.90
C LEU A 250 10.09 -1.64 9.44
N ILE A 251 9.06 -1.02 10.03
CA ILE A 251 8.78 -1.10 11.47
C ILE A 251 8.36 -2.53 11.84
N ALA A 252 7.51 -3.18 11.04
CA ALA A 252 7.09 -4.56 11.23
C ALA A 252 8.30 -5.51 11.19
N MET A 253 9.18 -5.35 10.20
CA MET A 253 10.44 -6.11 10.14
C MET A 253 11.26 -5.89 11.40
N ALA A 254 11.49 -4.64 11.81
CA ALA A 254 12.31 -4.33 12.98
C ALA A 254 11.82 -5.01 14.25
N ASN A 255 10.49 -5.10 14.42
CA ASN A 255 9.88 -5.75 15.57
C ASN A 255 9.95 -7.29 15.49
N SER A 256 9.94 -7.86 14.29
CA SER A 256 10.02 -9.32 14.07
C SER A 256 11.43 -9.91 14.23
N LEU A 257 12.47 -9.10 14.04
CA LEU A 257 13.86 -9.55 14.10
C LEU A 257 14.38 -9.65 15.54
N THR A 258 14.96 -10.81 15.87
CA THR A 258 15.69 -11.05 17.13
C THR A 258 17.15 -10.60 17.04
N SER A 259 17.78 -10.70 15.86
CA SER A 259 19.11 -10.18 15.57
C SER A 259 19.14 -9.46 14.22
N LEU A 260 20.12 -8.57 14.06
CA LEU A 260 20.35 -7.82 12.82
C LEU A 260 21.79 -8.07 12.33
N GLU A 261 22.01 -9.26 11.81
CA GLU A 261 23.27 -9.67 11.19
C GLU A 261 23.11 -9.61 9.66
N VAL A 262 23.83 -8.68 9.04
CA VAL A 262 23.72 -8.42 7.60
C VAL A 262 25.12 -8.25 7.03
N PRO A 263 25.52 -9.06 6.03
CA PRO A 263 26.84 -8.96 5.42
C PRO A 263 27.15 -7.54 4.91
N ILE A 264 28.46 -7.25 4.84
CA ILE A 264 28.98 -5.98 4.34
C ILE A 264 29.80 -6.21 3.08
N SER A 265 29.65 -5.32 2.10
CA SER A 265 30.47 -5.31 0.90
C SER A 265 31.91 -4.89 1.21
N THR A 266 32.84 -5.61 0.61
CA THR A 266 34.25 -5.21 0.53
C THR A 266 34.57 -4.36 -0.71
N THR A 267 33.64 -4.29 -1.66
CA THR A 267 33.74 -3.45 -2.86
C THR A 267 33.31 -2.01 -2.59
N ILE A 268 34.09 -1.06 -3.09
CA ILE A 268 33.84 0.39 -3.07
C ILE A 268 33.71 0.96 -4.49
N ASP A 269 32.89 2.01 -4.62
CA ASP A 269 32.72 2.79 -5.85
C ASP A 269 33.82 3.86 -5.92
N VAL A 270 34.64 3.85 -6.98
CA VAL A 270 35.70 4.86 -7.15
C VAL A 270 35.12 6.27 -7.27
N THR A 271 33.97 6.41 -7.92
CA THR A 271 33.32 7.71 -8.14
C THR A 271 32.66 8.27 -6.86
N LYS A 272 32.51 7.42 -5.83
CA LYS A 272 31.88 7.75 -4.54
C LYS A 272 32.74 7.31 -3.36
N GLU A 273 34.06 7.33 -3.51
CA GLU A 273 35.04 6.72 -2.58
C GLU A 273 34.93 7.20 -1.11
N ARG A 274 34.08 8.18 -0.82
CA ARG A 274 33.81 8.72 0.51
C ARG A 274 32.32 8.68 0.89
N ASP A 275 31.57 7.64 0.52
CA ASP A 275 30.24 7.42 1.12
C ASP A 275 30.40 7.13 2.63
N SER A 276 30.19 8.18 3.42
CA SER A 276 30.30 8.17 4.87
C SER A 276 29.45 7.09 5.54
N VAL A 277 28.34 6.66 4.90
CA VAL A 277 27.46 5.62 5.44
C VAL A 277 28.12 4.25 5.32
N VAL A 278 28.69 3.94 4.16
CA VAL A 278 29.37 2.67 3.89
C VAL A 278 30.61 2.53 4.77
N THR A 279 31.45 3.57 4.83
CA THR A 279 32.64 3.58 5.69
C THR A 279 32.29 3.42 7.16
N LYS A 280 31.19 4.06 7.61
CA LYS A 280 30.71 3.92 8.98
C LYS A 280 30.23 2.49 9.28
N ASN A 281 29.52 1.85 8.37
CA ASN A 281 29.10 0.45 8.55
C ASN A 281 30.31 -0.49 8.68
N GLN A 282 31.35 -0.29 7.88
CA GLN A 282 32.60 -1.07 7.95
C GLN A 282 33.41 -0.83 9.24
N LEU A 283 33.22 0.33 9.89
CA LEU A 283 33.79 0.61 11.21
C LEU A 283 33.03 -0.16 12.30
N CYS A 284 31.71 -0.21 12.22
CA CYS A 284 30.84 -0.83 13.23
C CYS A 284 30.78 -2.37 13.15
N PHE A 285 30.80 -2.94 11.95
CA PHE A 285 30.50 -4.35 11.71
C PHE A 285 31.60 -5.05 10.90
N SER A 286 31.68 -6.38 11.06
CA SER A 286 32.52 -7.26 10.27
C SER A 286 31.87 -7.59 8.91
N ASN A 287 32.60 -8.27 8.03
CA ASN A 287 32.07 -8.73 6.73
C ASN A 287 30.91 -9.73 6.88
N THR A 288 30.83 -10.45 8.02
CA THR A 288 29.71 -11.35 8.33
C THR A 288 28.48 -10.60 8.82
N GLY A 289 28.61 -9.32 9.19
CA GLY A 289 27.53 -8.48 9.70
C GLY A 289 27.44 -8.41 11.22
N GLU A 290 28.28 -9.15 11.94
CA GLU A 290 28.38 -9.06 13.39
C GLU A 290 29.05 -7.74 13.82
N ILE A 291 28.81 -7.30 15.04
CA ILE A 291 29.56 -6.16 15.61
C ILE A 291 31.05 -6.50 15.59
N ARG A 292 31.84 -5.65 14.94
CA ARG A 292 33.26 -5.91 14.64
C ARG A 292 34.08 -6.13 15.90
N ASN A 293 33.83 -5.30 16.90
CA ASN A 293 34.64 -5.21 18.10
C ASN A 293 33.99 -5.98 19.25
N LYS A 294 34.68 -6.99 19.78
CA LYS A 294 34.25 -7.74 20.97
C LYS A 294 34.36 -6.91 22.26
N CYS A 295 35.30 -5.96 22.31
CA CYS A 295 35.42 -5.01 23.41
C CYS A 295 34.24 -4.04 23.39
N THR A 296 33.49 -3.95 24.50
CA THR A 296 32.31 -3.08 24.62
C THR A 296 32.64 -1.62 24.38
N SER A 297 33.77 -1.12 24.91
CA SER A 297 34.21 0.27 24.74
C SER A 297 34.64 0.56 23.29
N CYS A 298 35.26 -0.41 22.60
CA CYS A 298 35.53 -0.29 21.16
C CYS A 298 34.25 -0.28 20.33
N ALA A 299 33.27 -1.11 20.68
CA ALA A 299 31.98 -1.13 20.00
C ALA A 299 31.24 0.21 20.19
N MET A 300 31.20 0.73 21.42
CA MET A 300 30.61 2.05 21.71
C MET A 300 31.29 3.16 20.93
N GLU A 301 32.63 3.21 20.92
CA GLU A 301 33.38 4.22 20.16
C GLU A 301 33.11 4.08 18.66
N SER A 302 33.18 2.86 18.11
CA SER A 302 32.90 2.61 16.70
C SER A 302 31.52 3.10 16.25
N PHE A 303 30.50 3.02 17.12
CA PHE A 303 29.14 3.48 16.85
C PHE A 303 28.96 4.98 17.11
N SER A 304 29.62 5.57 18.11
CA SER A 304 29.49 6.99 18.48
C SER A 304 30.29 7.93 17.57
N THR A 305 31.40 7.48 16.96
CA THR A 305 32.28 8.35 16.17
C THR A 305 31.58 8.91 14.93
N ARG A 306 31.59 10.24 14.73
CA ARG A 306 31.02 10.85 13.53
C ARG A 306 31.95 10.68 12.33
N VAL A 307 31.52 9.92 11.33
CA VAL A 307 32.20 9.79 10.04
C VAL A 307 31.55 10.75 9.03
N THR A 308 32.38 11.57 8.39
CA THR A 308 31.96 12.53 7.35
C THR A 308 32.73 12.27 6.06
N ARG A 309 32.33 12.91 4.96
CA ARG A 309 33.09 12.85 3.68
C ARG A 309 34.53 13.37 3.78
N ARG A 310 34.85 14.13 4.84
CA ARG A 310 36.19 14.69 5.08
C ARG A 310 37.03 13.84 6.04
N THR A 311 36.46 12.79 6.62
CA THR A 311 37.18 11.93 7.57
C THR A 311 38.26 11.14 6.82
N SER A 312 39.53 11.44 7.10
CA SER A 312 40.67 10.75 6.49
C SER A 312 40.88 9.35 7.07
N GLN A 313 41.49 8.45 6.29
CA GLN A 313 41.84 7.10 6.75
C GLN A 313 42.78 7.13 7.96
N GLU A 314 43.75 8.05 7.99
CA GLU A 314 44.62 8.24 9.14
C GLU A 314 43.84 8.57 10.42
N SER A 315 42.77 9.35 10.29
CA SER A 315 41.91 9.71 11.41
C SER A 315 41.19 8.48 11.95
N LEU A 316 40.76 7.55 11.09
CA LEU A 316 40.15 6.28 11.50
C LEU A 316 41.16 5.36 12.19
N LEU A 317 42.39 5.26 11.71
CA LEU A 317 43.45 4.44 12.30
C LEU A 317 43.88 4.93 13.70
N LYS A 318 43.70 6.23 13.98
CA LYS A 318 44.01 6.84 15.27
C LYS A 318 42.90 6.65 16.32
N LEU A 319 41.72 6.13 15.94
CA LEU A 319 40.61 5.89 16.87
C LEU A 319 40.96 4.80 17.87
N LYS A 320 40.95 5.16 19.15
CA LYS A 320 41.16 4.27 20.30
C LYS A 320 39.97 4.32 21.23
N CYS A 321 39.63 3.19 21.83
CA CYS A 321 38.64 3.19 22.91
C CYS A 321 39.25 3.72 24.22
N GLU A 322 38.42 3.87 25.25
CA GLU A 322 38.85 4.34 26.57
C GLU A 322 39.93 3.43 27.23
N TRP A 323 40.10 2.18 26.77
CA TRP A 323 41.13 1.23 27.25
C TRP A 323 42.37 1.21 26.34
N GLY A 324 42.44 2.10 25.34
CA GLY A 324 43.57 2.21 24.43
C GLY A 324 43.61 1.21 23.28
N HIS A 325 42.64 0.31 23.16
CA HIS A 325 42.53 -0.60 22.01
C HIS A 325 42.18 0.17 20.73
N SER A 326 42.82 -0.20 19.61
CA SER A 326 42.47 0.35 18.30
C SER A 326 41.09 -0.11 17.85
N VAL A 327 40.22 0.84 17.50
CA VAL A 327 38.83 0.58 17.09
C VAL A 327 38.73 0.13 15.62
N TYR A 328 39.70 0.56 14.80
CA TYR A 328 39.77 0.28 13.38
C TYR A 328 41.08 -0.46 13.03
N ASP A 329 40.95 -1.59 12.36
CA ASP A 329 42.08 -2.41 11.92
C ASP A 329 42.35 -2.23 10.41
N ASN A 330 43.61 -1.94 10.09
CA ASN A 330 44.15 -1.71 8.74
C ASN A 330 44.12 -2.99 7.87
N SER A 331 44.04 -4.18 8.47
CA SER A 331 43.98 -5.45 7.73
C SER A 331 42.73 -5.58 6.85
N ALA A 332 41.61 -4.97 7.28
CA ALA A 332 40.35 -4.96 6.53
C ALA A 332 40.42 -4.03 5.31
N GLU A 333 41.20 -2.96 5.39
CA GLU A 333 41.35 -1.99 4.31
C GLU A 333 42.08 -2.58 3.10
N LYS A 334 43.11 -3.40 3.36
CA LYS A 334 43.87 -4.12 2.32
C LYS A 334 43.03 -5.14 1.55
N ARG A 335 41.87 -5.55 2.08
CA ARG A 335 40.97 -6.51 1.43
C ARG A 335 39.91 -5.83 0.56
N LYS A 336 39.86 -4.49 0.57
CA LYS A 336 38.89 -3.75 -0.24
C LYS A 336 39.21 -3.87 -1.72
N ARG A 337 38.14 -3.93 -2.50
CA ARG A 337 38.18 -3.94 -3.96
C ARG A 337 37.48 -2.70 -4.48
N PHE A 338 37.77 -2.30 -5.71
CA PHE A 338 37.08 -1.15 -6.31
C PHE A 338 36.39 -1.56 -7.60
N THR A 339 35.28 -0.89 -7.91
CA THR A 339 34.55 -1.07 -9.16
C THR A 339 34.33 0.27 -9.86
N LEU A 340 34.32 0.22 -11.19
CA LEU A 340 33.90 1.32 -12.08
C LEU A 340 32.54 1.05 -12.73
N LEU A 341 31.94 -0.12 -12.45
CA LEU A 341 30.64 -0.49 -13.00
C LEU A 341 29.55 0.37 -12.37
N SER A 342 28.62 0.86 -13.20
CA SER A 342 27.42 1.53 -12.71
C SER A 342 26.51 0.55 -11.97
N LEU A 343 25.61 1.05 -11.11
CA LEU A 343 24.67 0.18 -10.38
C LEU A 343 23.73 -0.59 -11.31
N ASP A 344 23.37 0.00 -12.46
CA ASP A 344 22.58 -0.65 -13.50
C ASP A 344 23.35 -1.81 -14.15
N GLN A 345 24.64 -1.60 -14.50
CA GLN A 345 25.51 -2.66 -15.04
C GLN A 345 25.71 -3.81 -14.04
N VAL A 346 25.90 -3.49 -12.75
CA VAL A 346 25.99 -4.51 -11.69
C VAL A 346 24.69 -5.31 -11.59
N ALA A 347 23.54 -4.63 -11.65
CA ALA A 347 22.24 -5.29 -11.62
C ALA A 347 22.02 -6.21 -12.83
N ASP A 348 22.44 -5.80 -14.02
CA ASP A 348 22.31 -6.61 -15.24
C ASP A 348 23.10 -7.91 -15.15
N LEU A 349 24.32 -7.87 -14.60
CA LEU A 349 25.19 -9.03 -14.38
C LEU A 349 24.70 -9.97 -13.25
N LEU A 350 23.85 -9.50 -12.34
CA LEU A 350 23.28 -10.32 -11.28
C LEU A 350 22.11 -11.19 -11.77
N THR A 351 21.98 -12.38 -11.19
CA THR A 351 20.81 -13.23 -11.42
C THR A 351 19.63 -12.75 -10.58
N PRO A 352 18.40 -12.62 -11.13
CA PRO A 352 17.22 -12.27 -10.35
C PRO A 352 16.93 -13.33 -9.28
N PRO A 353 16.32 -12.95 -8.14
CA PRO A 353 15.91 -13.90 -7.12
C PRO A 353 14.82 -14.84 -7.67
N VAL A 354 14.92 -16.13 -7.33
CA VAL A 354 13.87 -17.10 -7.64
C VAL A 354 12.67 -16.84 -6.73
N VAL A 355 11.52 -16.56 -7.33
CA VAL A 355 10.25 -16.33 -6.63
C VAL A 355 9.36 -17.53 -6.91
N ALA A 356 9.00 -18.28 -5.86
CA ALA A 356 8.13 -19.45 -6.01
C ALA A 356 6.73 -19.04 -6.47
N ASP A 357 6.13 -19.82 -7.36
CA ASP A 357 4.69 -19.75 -7.64
C ASP A 357 3.96 -20.46 -6.50
N LEU A 358 3.30 -19.69 -5.65
CA LEU A 358 2.50 -20.21 -4.55
C LEU A 358 1.12 -20.56 -5.11
N ARG A 359 0.75 -21.84 -5.06
CA ARG A 359 -0.59 -22.30 -5.39
C ARG A 359 -1.45 -22.18 -4.14
N ALA A 360 -2.64 -21.61 -4.27
CA ALA A 360 -3.60 -21.57 -3.18
C ALA A 360 -3.97 -23.01 -2.78
N ASP A 361 -3.79 -23.34 -1.50
CA ASP A 361 -4.23 -24.61 -0.96
C ASP A 361 -5.77 -24.71 -1.05
N LYS A 362 -6.27 -25.93 -1.27
CA LYS A 362 -7.72 -26.19 -1.26
C LYS A 362 -8.23 -26.09 0.17
N HIS A 363 -9.14 -25.15 0.42
CA HIS A 363 -9.88 -25.07 1.68
C HIS A 363 -11.28 -25.63 1.53
N GLU A 364 -11.69 -26.44 2.51
CA GLU A 364 -13.11 -26.74 2.68
C GLU A 364 -13.78 -25.53 3.34
N PRO A 365 -14.77 -24.90 2.68
CA PRO A 365 -15.43 -23.74 3.24
C PRO A 365 -16.27 -24.16 4.45
N VAL A 366 -16.19 -23.39 5.52
CA VAL A 366 -17.15 -23.55 6.63
C VAL A 366 -18.49 -23.04 6.18
N GLN A 367 -19.50 -23.91 6.30
CA GLN A 367 -20.85 -23.58 5.87
C GLN A 367 -21.48 -22.65 6.89
N PHE A 368 -21.71 -21.41 6.48
CA PHE A 368 -22.54 -20.49 7.24
C PHE A 368 -24.02 -20.87 7.10
N PRO A 369 -24.86 -20.53 8.10
CA PRO A 369 -26.28 -20.53 7.90
C PRO A 369 -26.62 -19.63 6.69
N PRO A 370 -27.65 -19.99 5.91
CA PRO A 370 -28.06 -19.18 4.77
C PRO A 370 -28.46 -17.77 5.25
N PRO A 371 -28.24 -16.73 4.41
CA PRO A 371 -28.71 -15.39 4.70
C PRO A 371 -30.23 -15.37 4.88
N PHE A 372 -30.76 -14.34 5.54
CA PHE A 372 -32.19 -14.25 5.78
C PHE A 372 -32.92 -13.92 4.48
N LEU A 373 -33.66 -14.89 3.96
CA LEU A 373 -34.50 -14.71 2.79
C LEU A 373 -35.72 -13.87 3.15
N LEU A 374 -35.88 -12.72 2.51
CA LEU A 374 -37.11 -11.93 2.61
C LEU A 374 -38.17 -12.50 1.68
N PHE A 375 -37.81 -12.71 0.41
CA PHE A 375 -38.75 -13.21 -0.59
C PHE A 375 -38.03 -13.77 -1.81
N SER A 376 -38.69 -14.67 -2.55
CA SER A 376 -38.15 -15.22 -3.80
C SER A 376 -39.21 -15.56 -4.83
N SER A 377 -38.80 -15.62 -6.09
CA SER A 377 -39.63 -16.13 -7.18
C SER A 377 -40.03 -17.59 -7.02
N ALA A 378 -39.33 -18.37 -6.18
CA ALA A 378 -39.70 -19.76 -5.90
C ALA A 378 -41.04 -19.87 -5.15
N SER A 379 -41.47 -18.80 -4.49
CA SER A 379 -42.79 -18.69 -3.86
C SER A 379 -43.93 -18.50 -4.87
N SER A 380 -43.66 -18.53 -6.17
CA SER A 380 -44.64 -18.32 -7.25
C SER A 380 -45.42 -17.00 -7.11
N PRO A 381 -44.71 -15.84 -7.18
CA PRO A 381 -45.33 -14.53 -6.96
C PRO A 381 -46.48 -14.26 -7.92
N GLN A 382 -47.51 -13.61 -7.40
CA GLN A 382 -48.63 -13.09 -8.19
C GLN A 382 -48.29 -11.68 -8.69
N TYR A 383 -48.84 -11.35 -9.85
CA TYR A 383 -48.56 -10.10 -10.55
C TYR A 383 -49.85 -9.38 -10.94
N GLN A 384 -49.82 -8.05 -10.90
CA GLN A 384 -50.91 -7.17 -11.26
C GLN A 384 -50.42 -6.05 -12.19
N ASP A 385 -51.35 -5.39 -12.88
CA ASP A 385 -51.02 -4.30 -13.82
C ASP A 385 -50.95 -2.93 -13.13
N GLU A 386 -51.54 -2.78 -11.94
CA GLU A 386 -51.54 -1.53 -11.16
C GLU A 386 -50.37 -1.46 -10.16
N PRO A 387 -49.85 -0.26 -9.84
CA PRO A 387 -48.80 -0.09 -8.85
C PRO A 387 -49.18 -0.70 -7.49
N THR A 388 -48.26 -1.45 -6.89
CA THR A 388 -48.49 -2.12 -5.61
C THR A 388 -48.68 -1.12 -4.46
N ILE A 389 -49.66 -1.37 -3.60
CA ILE A 389 -49.92 -0.59 -2.38
C ILE A 389 -49.34 -1.34 -1.18
N TYR A 390 -48.53 -0.66 -0.35
CA TYR A 390 -47.94 -1.24 0.86
C TYR A 390 -47.52 -0.15 1.86
N GLU A 391 -47.29 -0.53 3.11
CA GLU A 391 -46.79 0.39 4.14
C GLU A 391 -45.37 0.86 3.87
N ASN A 392 -45.13 2.18 4.01
CA ASN A 392 -43.80 2.75 3.88
C ASN A 392 -42.98 2.57 5.16
N VAL A 393 -41.93 1.74 5.08
CA VAL A 393 -40.94 1.52 6.12
C VAL A 393 -39.62 2.23 5.79
N SER A 394 -39.07 2.98 6.76
CA SER A 394 -37.74 3.59 6.64
C SER A 394 -36.65 2.70 7.24
N PHE A 395 -35.49 2.66 6.57
CA PHE A 395 -34.35 1.82 6.96
C PHE A 395 -33.19 2.62 7.58
N ASN A 396 -33.37 3.91 7.90
CA ASN A 396 -32.25 4.79 8.26
C ASN A 396 -31.93 4.80 9.77
N ARG A 397 -31.42 3.69 10.32
CA ARG A 397 -30.82 3.65 11.67
C ARG A 397 -29.31 3.49 11.55
N GLU A 398 -28.59 4.61 11.51
CA GLU A 398 -27.13 4.61 11.57
C GLU A 398 -26.66 4.29 13.00
N PHE A 399 -26.41 3.02 13.28
CA PHE A 399 -25.59 2.61 14.43
C PHE A 399 -24.12 2.49 14.01
N LEU A 400 -23.50 3.61 13.62
CA LEU A 400 -22.12 3.66 13.10
C LEU A 400 -21.12 3.05 14.09
N GLU A 401 -21.36 3.20 15.39
CA GLU A 401 -20.54 2.69 16.48
C GLU A 401 -20.71 1.16 16.65
N ALA A 402 -21.94 0.62 16.64
CA ALA A 402 -22.18 -0.83 16.70
C ALA A 402 -21.59 -1.59 15.49
N LYS A 403 -21.56 -0.89 14.36
CA LYS A 403 -21.02 -1.25 13.06
C LYS A 403 -19.48 -1.38 13.02
N LEU A 404 -18.78 -1.05 14.10
CA LEU A 404 -17.31 -0.93 14.16
C LEU A 404 -16.62 -1.94 15.12
N VAL A 405 -17.38 -2.81 15.79
CA VAL A 405 -16.87 -3.69 16.86
C VAL A 405 -16.61 -5.14 16.43
N SER A 406 -16.98 -5.54 15.20
CA SER A 406 -16.59 -6.86 14.70
C SER A 406 -15.12 -6.88 14.23
N TYR A 407 -14.34 -7.86 14.70
CA TYR A 407 -12.91 -7.98 14.41
C TYR A 407 -12.58 -8.15 12.92
N VAL A 408 -13.53 -8.59 12.09
CA VAL A 408 -13.32 -8.83 10.64
C VAL A 408 -13.80 -7.65 9.77
N GLN A 409 -14.27 -6.54 10.37
CA GLN A 409 -14.99 -5.48 9.65
C GLN A 409 -14.16 -4.25 9.22
N ILE A 410 -12.84 -4.22 9.46
CA ILE A 410 -11.99 -3.06 9.11
C ILE A 410 -10.93 -3.49 8.09
N PRO A 411 -10.82 -2.83 6.92
CA PRO A 411 -11.45 -1.56 6.53
C PRO A 411 -12.85 -1.66 5.89
N THR A 412 -13.34 -2.86 5.51
CA THR A 412 -14.70 -3.03 4.94
C THR A 412 -15.42 -4.25 5.52
N ARG A 413 -16.76 -4.23 5.49
CA ARG A 413 -17.60 -5.38 5.90
C ARG A 413 -17.77 -6.44 4.80
N SER A 414 -17.16 -6.26 3.64
CA SER A 414 -17.41 -7.10 2.47
C SER A 414 -16.98 -8.55 2.68
N TYR A 415 -15.90 -8.80 3.43
CA TYR A 415 -15.44 -10.15 3.72
C TYR A 415 -16.53 -11.02 4.36
N GLY A 416 -17.06 -10.61 5.51
CA GLY A 416 -18.08 -11.38 6.25
C GLY A 416 -19.36 -11.57 5.45
N ARG A 417 -19.86 -10.48 4.84
CA ARG A 417 -21.12 -10.50 4.06
C ARG A 417 -21.03 -11.43 2.86
N VAL A 418 -19.99 -11.29 2.05
CA VAL A 418 -19.83 -12.11 0.84
C VAL A 418 -19.54 -13.56 1.21
N TYR A 419 -18.78 -13.80 2.28
CA TYR A 419 -18.52 -15.16 2.74
C TYR A 419 -19.82 -15.86 3.17
N GLU A 420 -20.63 -15.20 4.01
CA GLU A 420 -21.94 -15.69 4.45
C GLU A 420 -22.83 -16.04 3.26
N ILE A 421 -22.98 -15.12 2.31
CA ILE A 421 -23.87 -15.28 1.16
C ILE A 421 -23.40 -16.42 0.26
N LEU A 422 -22.12 -16.43 -0.14
CA LEU A 422 -21.60 -17.41 -1.08
C LEU A 422 -21.54 -18.83 -0.48
N SER A 423 -21.16 -18.95 0.79
CA SER A 423 -21.09 -20.24 1.50
C SER A 423 -22.49 -20.76 1.86
N GLY A 424 -23.37 -19.90 2.38
CA GLY A 424 -24.71 -20.24 2.82
C GLY A 424 -25.66 -20.60 1.67
N LEU A 425 -25.60 -19.88 0.54
CA LEU A 425 -26.42 -20.16 -0.63
C LEU A 425 -25.82 -21.24 -1.56
N LYS A 426 -24.59 -21.69 -1.31
CA LYS A 426 -23.88 -22.71 -2.10
C LYS A 426 -23.79 -22.38 -3.60
N ILE A 427 -23.78 -21.09 -3.95
CA ILE A 427 -23.79 -20.57 -5.33
C ILE A 427 -22.52 -21.00 -6.09
N MET A 428 -21.40 -21.13 -5.39
CA MET A 428 -20.07 -21.23 -5.99
C MET A 428 -19.76 -22.57 -6.68
N ARG A 429 -20.43 -23.68 -6.32
CA ARG A 429 -20.10 -25.02 -6.83
C ARG A 429 -20.35 -25.22 -8.34
N ARG A 430 -20.97 -24.25 -9.01
CA ARG A 430 -21.45 -24.36 -10.40
C ARG A 430 -20.78 -23.40 -11.38
N HIS A 431 -19.86 -22.55 -10.92
CA HIS A 431 -19.34 -21.45 -11.72
C HIS A 431 -17.80 -21.49 -11.82
N ASN A 432 -17.29 -21.51 -13.04
CA ASN A 432 -15.85 -21.61 -13.32
C ASN A 432 -15.17 -20.25 -13.53
N ARG A 433 -15.94 -19.24 -13.93
CA ARG A 433 -15.43 -17.89 -14.25
C ARG A 433 -16.37 -16.85 -13.67
N LEU A 434 -15.80 -15.97 -12.86
CA LEU A 434 -16.51 -15.07 -11.95
C LEU A 434 -15.98 -13.65 -12.13
N LEU A 435 -16.88 -12.68 -12.13
CA LEU A 435 -16.55 -11.25 -12.20
C LEU A 435 -17.03 -10.57 -10.92
N VAL A 436 -16.17 -9.80 -10.29
CA VAL A 436 -16.49 -8.96 -9.13
C VAL A 436 -16.33 -7.50 -9.52
N MET A 437 -17.33 -6.68 -9.22
CA MET A 437 -17.35 -5.24 -9.53
C MET A 437 -17.69 -4.43 -8.28
N GLY A 438 -17.06 -3.27 -8.11
CA GLY A 438 -17.23 -2.42 -6.93
C GLY A 438 -16.43 -2.88 -5.70
N ASP A 439 -15.40 -3.69 -5.90
CA ASP A 439 -14.54 -4.26 -4.86
C ASP A 439 -13.30 -3.38 -4.58
N GLY A 440 -13.53 -2.14 -4.13
CA GLY A 440 -12.45 -1.15 -3.98
C GLY A 440 -11.30 -1.58 -3.05
N PHE A 441 -11.60 -2.40 -2.03
CA PHE A 441 -10.57 -2.94 -1.11
C PHE A 441 -10.11 -4.36 -1.46
N GLY A 442 -10.85 -5.11 -2.29
CA GLY A 442 -10.51 -6.45 -2.77
C GLY A 442 -11.01 -7.61 -1.91
N TRP A 443 -11.90 -7.36 -0.94
CA TRP A 443 -12.35 -8.42 -0.03
C TRP A 443 -13.30 -9.39 -0.70
N SER A 444 -14.16 -8.89 -1.58
CA SER A 444 -15.19 -9.69 -2.22
C SER A 444 -14.59 -10.70 -3.20
N SER A 445 -13.63 -10.28 -3.99
CA SER A 445 -12.90 -11.17 -4.90
C SER A 445 -11.95 -12.13 -4.18
N VAL A 446 -11.30 -11.72 -3.09
CA VAL A 446 -10.55 -12.65 -2.21
C VAL A 446 -11.44 -13.74 -1.66
N VAL A 447 -12.59 -13.40 -1.06
CA VAL A 447 -13.53 -14.41 -0.52
C VAL A 447 -14.05 -15.33 -1.63
N THR A 448 -14.38 -14.74 -2.78
CA THR A 448 -14.84 -15.49 -3.96
C THR A 448 -13.78 -16.53 -4.38
N LYS A 449 -12.51 -16.14 -4.42
CA LYS A 449 -11.39 -17.04 -4.76
C LYS A 449 -11.11 -18.06 -3.66
N MET A 450 -11.23 -17.70 -2.39
CA MET A 450 -11.08 -18.62 -1.25
C MET A 450 -12.13 -19.74 -1.28
N LEU A 451 -13.39 -19.40 -1.51
CA LEU A 451 -14.50 -20.35 -1.54
C LEU A 451 -14.52 -21.20 -2.82
N ASN A 452 -13.84 -20.75 -3.87
CA ASN A 452 -13.72 -21.48 -5.12
C ASN A 452 -12.30 -21.35 -5.74
N PRO A 453 -11.29 -22.04 -5.18
CA PRO A 453 -9.89 -21.87 -5.58
C PRO A 453 -9.61 -22.20 -7.05
N LEU A 454 -10.41 -23.12 -7.62
CA LEU A 454 -10.27 -23.56 -9.01
C LEU A 454 -10.91 -22.59 -10.01
N SER A 455 -11.74 -21.66 -9.57
CA SER A 455 -12.37 -20.69 -10.46
C SER A 455 -11.41 -19.57 -10.86
N GLU A 456 -11.66 -19.04 -12.04
CA GLU A 456 -11.03 -17.84 -12.55
C GLU A 456 -11.82 -16.62 -12.07
N VAL A 457 -11.24 -15.85 -11.14
CA VAL A 457 -11.86 -14.65 -10.54
C VAL A 457 -11.24 -13.40 -11.13
N TRP A 458 -12.10 -12.54 -11.67
CA TRP A 458 -11.74 -11.24 -12.21
C TRP A 458 -12.32 -10.12 -11.34
N SER A 459 -11.54 -9.07 -11.09
CA SER A 459 -12.00 -7.82 -10.48
C SER A 459 -12.03 -6.72 -11.55
N TRP A 460 -13.14 -5.99 -11.62
CA TRP A 460 -13.35 -4.89 -12.54
C TRP A 460 -13.96 -3.69 -11.82
N ASP A 461 -13.07 -2.80 -11.39
CA ASP A 461 -13.37 -1.78 -10.41
C ASP A 461 -12.95 -0.39 -10.90
N LEU A 462 -13.63 0.63 -10.36
CA LEU A 462 -13.26 2.02 -10.59
C LEU A 462 -11.90 2.30 -9.94
N ILE A 463 -10.98 2.84 -10.73
CA ILE A 463 -9.64 3.23 -10.26
C ILE A 463 -9.50 4.74 -10.30
N ASP A 464 -9.14 5.35 -9.17
CA ASP A 464 -8.79 6.77 -9.13
C ASP A 464 -7.31 6.96 -9.48
N ILE A 465 -7.06 7.25 -10.76
CA ILE A 465 -5.70 7.44 -11.28
C ILE A 465 -5.10 8.81 -10.92
N SER A 466 -5.86 9.72 -10.30
CA SER A 466 -5.44 11.13 -10.10
C SER A 466 -4.14 11.26 -9.29
N GLN A 467 -3.95 10.37 -8.31
CA GLN A 467 -2.79 10.41 -7.43
C GLN A 467 -1.76 9.31 -7.69
N SER A 468 -2.06 8.29 -8.50
CA SER A 468 -1.16 7.15 -8.66
C SER A 468 -0.09 7.39 -9.73
N PRO A 469 1.18 7.00 -9.49
CA PRO A 469 2.21 7.12 -10.51
C PRO A 469 1.85 6.27 -11.75
N PRO A 470 1.88 6.86 -12.95
CA PRO A 470 1.45 6.17 -14.17
C PRO A 470 2.19 4.85 -14.47
N HIS A 471 3.42 4.71 -13.97
CA HIS A 471 4.27 3.55 -14.22
C HIS A 471 3.76 2.27 -13.56
N ILE A 472 3.03 2.36 -12.45
CA ILE A 472 2.59 1.19 -11.67
C ILE A 472 1.11 0.85 -11.91
N LEU A 473 0.39 1.63 -12.73
CA LEU A 473 -1.04 1.45 -12.95
C LEU A 473 -1.42 0.05 -13.46
N HIS A 474 -0.56 -0.55 -14.29
CA HIS A 474 -0.76 -1.93 -14.77
C HIS A 474 -0.68 -3.00 -13.68
N GLN A 475 -0.12 -2.65 -12.52
CA GLN A 475 0.04 -3.51 -11.33
C GLN A 475 -1.02 -3.19 -10.27
N SER A 476 -1.92 -2.24 -10.57
CA SER A 476 -2.98 -1.83 -9.66
C SER A 476 -3.79 -3.05 -9.25
N SER A 477 -3.71 -3.33 -7.96
CA SER A 477 -4.49 -4.37 -7.31
C SER A 477 -5.11 -3.70 -6.08
N PRO A 478 -6.32 -4.09 -5.69
CA PRO A 478 -6.87 -3.72 -4.39
C PRO A 478 -5.94 -4.12 -3.23
N PRO A 479 -5.95 -3.39 -2.10
CA PRO A 479 -5.06 -3.60 -0.95
C PRO A 479 -4.98 -5.05 -0.45
N THR A 480 -6.10 -5.76 -0.40
CA THR A 480 -6.12 -7.15 0.08
C THR A 480 -5.41 -8.12 -0.87
N HIS A 481 -5.42 -7.86 -2.18
CA HIS A 481 -4.81 -8.73 -3.20
C HIS A 481 -3.28 -8.74 -3.10
N TYR A 482 -2.68 -7.76 -2.41
CA TYR A 482 -1.25 -7.75 -2.13
C TYR A 482 -0.86 -8.77 -1.05
N LYS A 483 -1.76 -9.08 -0.11
CA LYS A 483 -1.50 -9.99 1.03
C LYS A 483 -1.96 -11.42 0.74
N PHE A 484 -3.17 -11.57 0.19
CA PHE A 484 -3.69 -12.87 -0.18
C PHE A 484 -3.01 -13.27 -1.49
N GLU A 485 -2.12 -14.25 -1.43
CA GLU A 485 -1.39 -14.81 -2.57
C GLU A 485 -2.32 -15.63 -3.48
N MET A 486 -3.33 -14.95 -4.01
CA MET A 486 -4.41 -15.52 -4.79
C MET A 486 -4.38 -14.97 -6.20
N GLU A 487 -4.51 -15.87 -7.18
CA GLU A 487 -4.59 -15.50 -8.59
C GLU A 487 -5.96 -14.87 -8.91
N ILE A 488 -6.06 -13.56 -8.63
CA ILE A 488 -7.18 -12.69 -8.98
C ILE A 488 -6.73 -11.73 -10.09
N LYS A 489 -7.48 -11.67 -11.18
CA LYS A 489 -7.13 -10.87 -12.36
C LYS A 489 -7.77 -9.48 -12.28
N ASN A 490 -6.93 -8.42 -12.25
CA ASN A 490 -7.38 -7.02 -12.14
C ASN A 490 -7.20 -6.23 -13.45
N GLU A 491 -6.89 -6.91 -14.55
CA GLU A 491 -6.48 -6.25 -15.81
C GLU A 491 -7.58 -5.37 -16.42
N LEU A 492 -8.85 -5.74 -16.21
CA LEU A 492 -10.00 -5.01 -16.74
C LEU A 492 -10.10 -3.59 -16.16
N SER A 493 -9.79 -3.42 -14.87
CA SER A 493 -9.89 -2.14 -14.15
C SER A 493 -9.04 -1.04 -14.77
N TYR A 494 -7.85 -1.36 -15.28
CA TYR A 494 -6.98 -0.37 -15.92
C TYR A 494 -7.06 -0.35 -17.45
N SER A 495 -7.46 -1.45 -18.10
CA SER A 495 -7.46 -1.56 -19.57
C SER A 495 -8.78 -1.16 -20.24
N THR A 496 -9.91 -1.25 -19.52
CA THR A 496 -11.27 -1.01 -20.07
C THR A 496 -12.05 -0.01 -19.21
N VAL A 497 -13.12 0.58 -19.74
CA VAL A 497 -13.94 1.54 -19.00
C VAL A 497 -14.71 0.82 -17.89
N SER A 498 -14.36 1.10 -16.64
CA SER A 498 -14.93 0.48 -15.44
C SER A 498 -16.10 1.27 -14.84
N ASP A 499 -16.31 2.51 -15.29
CA ASP A 499 -17.48 3.29 -14.94
C ASP A 499 -18.69 2.79 -15.75
N ILE A 500 -19.65 2.19 -15.05
CA ILE A 500 -20.86 1.61 -15.65
C ILE A 500 -21.80 2.65 -16.27
N PHE A 501 -21.65 3.93 -15.92
CA PHE A 501 -22.47 5.02 -16.44
C PHE A 501 -21.85 5.75 -17.62
N HIS A 502 -20.57 5.48 -17.90
CA HIS A 502 -19.87 6.08 -19.03
C HIS A 502 -20.37 5.52 -20.38
N ASP A 503 -20.47 6.36 -21.40
CA ASP A 503 -21.01 5.98 -22.73
C ASP A 503 -20.24 4.83 -23.39
N GLY A 504 -18.92 4.81 -23.22
CA GLY A 504 -18.04 3.73 -23.67
C GLY A 504 -18.13 2.39 -22.90
N PHE A 505 -18.98 2.28 -21.87
CA PHE A 505 -19.10 1.05 -21.07
C PHE A 505 -19.60 -0.13 -21.90
N GLU A 506 -20.62 0.06 -22.75
CA GLU A 506 -21.17 -1.02 -23.58
C GLU A 506 -20.11 -1.59 -24.53
N GLN A 507 -19.30 -0.72 -25.13
CA GLN A 507 -18.18 -1.17 -25.97
C GLN A 507 -17.14 -1.95 -25.15
N SER A 508 -16.84 -1.49 -23.93
CA SER A 508 -15.92 -2.21 -23.03
C SER A 508 -16.44 -3.60 -22.65
N VAL A 509 -17.74 -3.76 -22.49
CA VAL A 509 -18.38 -5.08 -22.26
C VAL A 509 -18.24 -5.99 -23.49
N ARG A 510 -18.36 -5.45 -24.72
CA ARG A 510 -18.11 -6.22 -25.95
C ARG A 510 -16.65 -6.66 -26.05
N ASP A 511 -15.72 -5.78 -25.70
CA ASP A 511 -14.28 -6.11 -25.69
C ASP A 511 -13.97 -7.19 -24.64
N LEU A 512 -14.75 -7.24 -23.55
CA LEU A 512 -14.61 -8.19 -22.46
C LEU A 512 -14.73 -9.66 -22.92
N ASP A 513 -15.65 -9.95 -23.83
CA ASP A 513 -15.80 -11.29 -24.42
C ASP A 513 -14.54 -11.72 -25.18
N SER A 514 -13.77 -10.77 -25.73
CA SER A 514 -12.50 -11.06 -26.40
C SER A 514 -11.32 -11.24 -25.42
N ILE A 515 -11.33 -10.52 -24.30
CA ILE A 515 -10.23 -10.49 -23.33
C ILE A 515 -10.35 -11.65 -22.33
N ALA A 516 -11.52 -11.77 -21.70
CA ALA A 516 -11.78 -12.70 -20.62
C ALA A 516 -12.80 -13.78 -20.98
N GLY A 517 -13.58 -13.60 -22.05
CA GLY A 517 -14.71 -14.47 -22.40
C GLY A 517 -15.90 -14.35 -21.44
N LYS A 518 -16.92 -15.20 -21.62
CA LYS A 518 -18.17 -15.10 -20.86
C LYS A 518 -18.03 -15.46 -19.38
N PHE A 519 -18.67 -14.67 -18.52
CA PHE A 519 -18.79 -14.93 -17.08
C PHE A 519 -20.05 -15.72 -16.74
N HIS A 520 -19.97 -16.54 -15.69
CA HIS A 520 -21.12 -17.32 -15.23
C HIS A 520 -21.88 -16.62 -14.12
N LEU A 521 -21.18 -15.84 -13.29
CA LEU A 521 -21.74 -15.07 -12.19
C LEU A 521 -20.99 -13.74 -12.09
N VAL A 522 -21.77 -12.66 -11.95
CA VAL A 522 -21.28 -11.31 -11.66
C VAL A 522 -21.69 -10.96 -10.23
N ILE A 523 -20.73 -10.57 -9.40
CA ILE A 523 -20.94 -10.07 -8.04
C ILE A 523 -20.74 -8.56 -8.07
N SER A 524 -21.81 -7.80 -7.83
CA SER A 524 -21.78 -6.33 -7.83
C SER A 524 -21.90 -5.80 -6.41
N GLU A 525 -20.82 -5.16 -5.95
CA GLU A 525 -20.74 -4.40 -4.71
C GLU A 525 -20.78 -2.87 -4.92
N ILE A 526 -21.06 -2.41 -6.14
CA ILE A 526 -21.16 -1.00 -6.52
C ILE A 526 -22.06 -0.23 -5.53
N GLU A 527 -21.50 0.83 -4.95
CA GLU A 527 -22.22 1.75 -4.06
C GLU A 527 -22.46 3.08 -4.77
N LEU A 528 -23.68 3.59 -4.70
CA LEU A 528 -24.01 4.95 -5.16
C LEU A 528 -23.74 5.94 -4.01
N CYS A 529 -22.48 6.39 -3.86
CA CYS A 529 -22.09 7.38 -2.86
C CYS A 529 -22.35 8.82 -3.36
N HIS A 530 -22.90 9.69 -2.48
CA HIS A 530 -23.12 11.14 -2.65
C HIS A 530 -23.02 11.69 -4.08
N ASN A 531 -24.18 11.83 -4.75
CA ASN A 531 -24.33 12.59 -6.00
C ASN A 531 -23.96 14.07 -5.79
N PRO A 532 -22.82 14.58 -6.30
CA PRO A 532 -22.55 16.00 -6.32
C PRO A 532 -23.09 16.65 -7.61
N VAL A 533 -23.64 15.84 -8.55
CA VAL A 533 -24.07 16.29 -9.87
C VAL A 533 -25.43 15.67 -10.18
N GLU A 534 -26.50 16.44 -10.00
CA GLU A 534 -27.79 16.49 -10.74
C GLU A 534 -28.46 15.22 -11.36
N GLY A 535 -28.02 13.99 -11.07
CA GLY A 535 -28.52 12.78 -11.72
C GLY A 535 -29.49 11.97 -10.85
N ASN A 536 -30.70 11.71 -11.36
CA ASN A 536 -31.66 10.71 -10.84
C ASN A 536 -31.18 9.25 -11.05
N GLN A 537 -29.89 8.96 -10.84
CA GLN A 537 -29.37 7.60 -11.04
C GLN A 537 -29.85 6.66 -9.93
N THR A 538 -30.42 5.53 -10.32
CA THR A 538 -31.01 4.53 -9.42
C THR A 538 -30.29 3.19 -9.50
N TYR A 539 -30.52 2.29 -8.54
CA TYR A 539 -30.04 0.91 -8.65
C TYR A 539 -30.71 0.13 -9.79
N VAL A 540 -31.87 0.57 -10.28
CA VAL A 540 -32.46 0.03 -11.51
C VAL A 540 -31.53 0.29 -12.71
N ASP A 541 -30.94 1.48 -12.79
CA ASP A 541 -29.97 1.81 -13.83
C ASP A 541 -28.70 0.97 -13.71
N VAL A 542 -28.21 0.75 -12.49
CA VAL A 542 -27.08 -0.16 -12.22
C VAL A 542 -27.38 -1.56 -12.74
N ILE A 543 -28.53 -2.15 -12.37
CA ILE A 543 -28.90 -3.51 -12.81
C ILE A 543 -29.04 -3.56 -14.33
N ARG A 544 -29.65 -2.53 -14.96
CA ARG A 544 -29.77 -2.44 -16.42
C ARG A 544 -28.40 -2.42 -17.10
N ARG A 545 -27.42 -1.70 -16.56
CA ARG A 545 -26.04 -1.68 -17.07
C ARG A 545 -25.35 -3.02 -16.86
N LEU A 546 -25.52 -3.67 -15.71
CA LEU A 546 -24.96 -5.00 -15.44
C LEU A 546 -25.50 -6.07 -16.40
N MET A 547 -26.77 -5.98 -16.81
CA MET A 547 -27.38 -6.91 -17.77
C MET A 547 -26.65 -6.94 -19.13
N LEU A 548 -25.89 -5.90 -19.49
CA LEU A 548 -25.08 -5.88 -20.71
C LEU A 548 -23.96 -6.94 -20.69
N ILE A 549 -23.50 -7.38 -19.51
CA ILE A 549 -22.36 -8.31 -19.33
C ILE A 549 -22.68 -9.75 -19.82
N HIS A 550 -23.91 -10.02 -20.28
CA HIS A 550 -24.35 -11.32 -20.82
C HIS A 550 -24.09 -12.52 -19.87
N SER A 551 -24.03 -12.27 -18.56
CA SER A 551 -23.93 -13.32 -17.54
C SER A 551 -25.29 -13.99 -17.31
N ASN A 552 -25.28 -15.27 -16.96
CA ASN A 552 -26.50 -16.02 -16.63
C ASN A 552 -27.02 -15.71 -15.23
N SER A 553 -26.14 -15.28 -14.33
CA SER A 553 -26.43 -15.02 -12.93
C SER A 553 -25.75 -13.76 -12.42
N PHE A 554 -26.43 -13.06 -11.52
CA PHE A 554 -25.94 -11.85 -10.86
C PHE A 554 -26.23 -11.91 -9.37
N LEU A 555 -25.28 -11.48 -8.56
CA LEU A 555 -25.43 -11.21 -7.14
C LEU A 555 -25.20 -9.72 -6.92
N VAL A 556 -26.26 -8.97 -6.66
CA VAL A 556 -26.22 -7.49 -6.64
C VAL A 556 -26.55 -6.98 -5.26
N LYS A 557 -25.64 -6.21 -4.69
CA LYS A 557 -25.86 -5.41 -3.48
C LYS A 557 -26.62 -4.13 -3.83
N ILE A 558 -27.61 -3.80 -3.02
CA ILE A 558 -28.35 -2.54 -3.11
C ILE A 558 -28.39 -1.85 -1.75
N VAL A 559 -28.39 -0.51 -1.76
CA VAL A 559 -28.49 0.31 -0.56
C VAL A 559 -29.66 1.28 -0.74
N VAL A 560 -30.73 1.07 0.01
CA VAL A 560 -31.98 1.83 -0.10
C VAL A 560 -32.36 2.44 1.24
N GLN A 561 -33.01 3.60 1.20
CA GLN A 561 -33.38 4.36 2.41
C GLN A 561 -34.76 3.97 2.94
N ASP A 562 -35.61 3.43 2.07
CA ASP A 562 -37.01 3.16 2.33
C ASP A 562 -37.53 2.01 1.46
N SER A 563 -38.68 1.48 1.88
CA SER A 563 -39.37 0.40 1.19
C SER A 563 -39.84 0.74 -0.24
N PRO A 564 -40.26 1.97 -0.59
CA PRO A 564 -40.67 2.26 -1.97
C PRO A 564 -39.56 2.06 -3.00
N ARG A 565 -38.34 2.50 -2.69
CA ARG A 565 -37.18 2.26 -3.56
C ARG A 565 -36.82 0.78 -3.67
N LEU A 566 -36.96 0.03 -2.57
CA LEU A 566 -36.75 -1.42 -2.61
C LEU A 566 -37.74 -2.08 -3.56
N MET A 567 -39.02 -1.75 -3.44
CA MET A 567 -40.08 -2.34 -4.26
C MET A 567 -39.99 -1.94 -5.73
N GLU A 568 -39.56 -0.72 -6.04
CA GLU A 568 -39.21 -0.31 -7.42
C GLU A 568 -38.18 -1.26 -8.04
N ILE A 569 -37.08 -1.53 -7.31
CA ILE A 569 -36.02 -2.42 -7.77
C ILE A 569 -36.52 -3.87 -7.91
N VAL A 570 -37.27 -4.36 -6.93
CA VAL A 570 -37.83 -5.73 -6.95
C VAL A 570 -38.78 -5.92 -8.11
N ASN A 571 -39.69 -4.97 -8.35
CA ASN A 571 -40.60 -5.00 -9.49
C ASN A 571 -39.83 -4.97 -10.81
N PHE A 572 -38.81 -4.12 -10.94
CA PHE A 572 -37.95 -4.11 -12.12
C PHE A 572 -37.30 -5.49 -12.36
N VAL A 573 -36.68 -6.06 -11.34
CA VAL A 573 -36.03 -7.37 -11.41
C VAL A 573 -37.01 -8.49 -11.77
N ALA A 574 -38.19 -8.49 -11.17
CA ALA A 574 -39.21 -9.52 -11.38
C ALA A 574 -39.68 -9.60 -12.85
N ASN A 575 -39.63 -8.48 -13.57
CA ASN A 575 -39.96 -8.41 -14.99
C ASN A 575 -38.81 -8.83 -15.92
N HIS A 576 -37.56 -8.78 -15.46
CA HIS A 576 -36.37 -8.96 -16.31
C HIS A 576 -35.61 -10.27 -16.04
N PHE A 577 -35.92 -10.97 -14.95
CA PHE A 577 -35.23 -12.20 -14.57
C PHE A 577 -36.20 -13.36 -14.33
N GLY A 578 -35.78 -14.57 -14.71
CA GLY A 578 -36.58 -15.78 -14.53
C GLY A 578 -36.66 -16.27 -13.12
N THR A 579 -35.55 -16.15 -12.40
CA THR A 579 -35.47 -16.48 -10.99
C THR A 579 -34.80 -15.34 -10.25
N TRP A 580 -35.39 -14.91 -9.15
CA TRP A 580 -34.87 -13.83 -8.32
C TRP A 580 -35.15 -14.08 -6.84
N ALA A 581 -34.30 -13.57 -5.97
CA ALA A 581 -34.48 -13.60 -4.52
C ALA A 581 -33.91 -12.34 -3.87
N VAL A 582 -34.57 -11.87 -2.82
CA VAL A 582 -34.15 -10.73 -1.99
C VAL A 582 -33.84 -11.25 -0.59
N PHE A 583 -32.66 -10.92 -0.08
CA PHE A 583 -32.23 -11.35 1.24
C PHE A 583 -31.32 -10.32 1.91
N ASN A 584 -31.16 -10.45 3.22
CA ASN A 584 -30.23 -9.69 4.03
C ASN A 584 -29.16 -10.62 4.59
N SER A 585 -27.93 -10.12 4.64
CA SER A 585 -26.86 -10.76 5.40
C SER A 585 -27.09 -10.51 6.89
N LEU A 586 -26.73 -11.48 7.73
CA LEU A 586 -26.73 -11.34 9.18
C LEU A 586 -25.78 -10.21 9.64
N GLU A 587 -24.72 -9.94 8.88
CA GLU A 587 -23.79 -8.82 9.10
C GLU A 587 -24.35 -7.45 8.64
N SER A 588 -25.50 -7.42 7.97
CA SER A 588 -26.19 -6.18 7.55
C SER A 588 -27.71 -6.36 7.56
N PRO A 589 -28.34 -6.34 8.76
CA PRO A 589 -29.78 -6.54 8.90
C PRO A 589 -30.58 -5.40 8.28
N SER A 590 -31.91 -5.57 8.16
CA SER A 590 -32.79 -4.62 7.44
C SER A 590 -32.71 -3.15 7.92
N TYR A 591 -32.37 -2.89 9.20
CA TYR A 591 -32.18 -1.52 9.70
C TYR A 591 -30.97 -0.78 9.08
N SER A 592 -30.13 -1.48 8.31
CA SER A 592 -28.99 -0.89 7.61
C SER A 592 -29.34 -0.35 6.23
N GLY A 593 -30.52 -0.70 5.69
CA GLY A 593 -30.92 -0.39 4.32
C GLY A 593 -30.14 -1.17 3.25
N ILE A 594 -29.34 -2.16 3.64
CA ILE A 594 -28.52 -2.96 2.73
C ILE A 594 -29.22 -4.28 2.45
N PHE A 595 -29.51 -4.54 1.18
CA PHE A 595 -30.14 -5.77 0.70
C PHE A 595 -29.30 -6.40 -0.42
N TRP A 596 -29.50 -7.69 -0.63
CA TRP A 596 -28.85 -8.45 -1.69
C TRP A 596 -29.88 -9.11 -2.58
N LEU A 597 -29.60 -9.09 -3.88
CA LEU A 597 -30.43 -9.67 -4.92
C LEU A 597 -29.65 -10.80 -5.60
N LEU A 598 -30.21 -12.01 -5.60
CA LEU A 598 -29.73 -13.10 -6.45
C LEU A 598 -30.62 -13.18 -7.68
N LEU A 599 -30.07 -12.93 -8.85
CA LEU A 599 -30.77 -12.84 -10.12
C LEU A 599 -30.25 -13.91 -11.07
N SER A 600 -31.13 -14.61 -11.78
CA SER A 600 -30.71 -15.60 -12.77
C SER A 600 -31.73 -15.77 -13.90
N GLY A 601 -31.20 -16.13 -15.08
CA GLY A 601 -31.97 -16.32 -16.30
C GLY A 601 -32.58 -15.01 -16.81
N PRO A 602 -31.77 -14.11 -17.40
CA PRO A 602 -32.28 -12.89 -18.02
C PRO A 602 -33.38 -13.19 -19.04
N LYS A 603 -34.45 -12.40 -19.03
CA LYS A 603 -35.59 -12.50 -19.95
C LYS A 603 -35.72 -11.23 -20.80
N LYS A 604 -36.35 -11.36 -21.96
CA LYS A 604 -36.76 -10.19 -22.74
C LYS A 604 -37.86 -9.44 -21.96
N ALA A 605 -37.77 -8.11 -21.94
CA ALA A 605 -38.76 -7.26 -21.29
C ALA A 605 -40.14 -7.49 -21.93
N GLY A 606 -41.13 -7.82 -21.09
CA GLY A 606 -42.55 -7.80 -21.44
C GLY A 606 -43.21 -6.49 -20.98
N ASN A 607 -44.54 -6.46 -20.97
CA ASN A 607 -45.27 -5.40 -20.27
C ASN A 607 -44.88 -5.41 -18.79
N MET A 608 -44.59 -4.24 -18.24
CA MET A 608 -44.21 -4.09 -16.83
C MET A 608 -45.41 -4.50 -15.97
N ARG A 609 -45.22 -5.53 -15.14
CA ARG A 609 -46.18 -5.94 -14.11
C ARG A 609 -45.61 -5.71 -12.73
N TYR A 610 -46.46 -5.33 -11.81
CA TYR A 610 -46.12 -5.14 -10.41
C TYR A 610 -46.41 -6.41 -9.63
N LEU A 611 -45.66 -6.66 -8.56
CA LEU A 611 -46.06 -7.67 -7.58
C LEU A 611 -47.44 -7.34 -7.01
N SER A 612 -48.23 -8.36 -6.70
CA SER A 612 -49.50 -8.16 -6.01
C SER A 612 -49.29 -7.51 -4.64
N ASP A 613 -50.31 -6.81 -4.14
CA ASP A 613 -50.29 -6.18 -2.81
C ASP A 613 -49.94 -7.20 -1.72
N GLU A 614 -50.47 -8.43 -1.82
CA GLU A 614 -50.15 -9.54 -0.91
C GLU A 614 -48.65 -9.90 -0.92
N CYS A 615 -48.02 -9.94 -2.09
CA CYS A 615 -46.59 -10.26 -2.20
C CYS A 615 -45.72 -9.12 -1.64
N ALA A 616 -46.11 -7.87 -1.85
CA ALA A 616 -45.40 -6.74 -1.28
C ALA A 616 -45.52 -6.69 0.24
N GLU A 617 -46.73 -6.88 0.79
CA GLU A 617 -46.92 -6.91 2.24
C GLU A 617 -46.11 -8.04 2.89
N LEU A 618 -45.99 -9.22 2.27
CA LEU A 618 -45.11 -10.28 2.78
C LEU A 618 -43.63 -9.86 2.88
N ILE A 619 -43.14 -9.09 1.90
CA ILE A 619 -41.78 -8.53 1.93
C ILE A 619 -41.67 -7.52 3.09
N ILE A 620 -42.62 -6.61 3.19
CA ILE A 620 -42.63 -5.54 4.20
C ILE A 620 -42.77 -6.10 5.62
N ASP A 621 -43.65 -7.07 5.83
CA ASP A 621 -43.84 -7.73 7.12
C ASP A 621 -42.59 -8.51 7.54
N SER A 622 -41.94 -9.20 6.60
CA SER A 622 -40.64 -9.85 6.86
C SER A 622 -39.59 -8.83 7.32
N ILE A 623 -39.55 -7.65 6.69
CA ILE A 623 -38.64 -6.56 7.07
C ILE A 623 -38.99 -6.00 8.45
N LYS A 624 -40.28 -5.74 8.73
CA LYS A 624 -40.75 -5.24 10.03
C LYS A 624 -40.46 -6.24 11.16
N GLU A 625 -40.67 -7.54 10.92
CA GLU A 625 -40.31 -8.59 11.86
C GLU A 625 -38.82 -8.52 12.20
N GLN A 626 -37.95 -8.30 11.21
CA GLN A 626 -36.52 -8.11 11.48
C GLN A 626 -36.21 -6.85 12.28
N LEU A 627 -36.89 -5.73 12.00
CA LEU A 627 -36.69 -4.47 12.71
C LEU A 627 -37.13 -4.54 14.17
N LEU A 628 -38.12 -5.39 14.47
CA LEU A 628 -38.75 -5.51 15.79
C LEU A 628 -38.24 -6.71 16.60
N SER A 629 -37.57 -7.68 15.97
CA SER A 629 -37.16 -8.93 16.63
C SER A 629 -36.01 -8.72 17.61
N PRO A 630 -36.22 -8.93 18.92
CA PRO A 630 -35.15 -8.90 19.93
C PRO A 630 -34.08 -9.96 19.66
N LYS A 631 -34.44 -11.04 18.95
CA LYS A 631 -33.53 -12.11 18.53
C LYS A 631 -32.59 -11.65 17.42
N ILE A 632 -33.02 -10.78 16.50
CA ILE A 632 -32.16 -10.20 15.45
C ILE A 632 -31.33 -9.05 16.01
N GLU A 633 -31.87 -8.28 16.95
CA GLU A 633 -31.10 -7.31 17.73
C GLU A 633 -30.00 -8.00 18.56
N LEU A 634 -30.32 -9.11 19.23
CA LEU A 634 -29.37 -9.93 19.99
C LEU A 634 -28.41 -10.71 19.08
N MET A 635 -28.87 -11.24 17.93
CA MET A 635 -27.99 -11.92 16.97
C MET A 635 -27.04 -10.96 16.26
N GLY A 636 -27.49 -9.76 15.90
CA GLY A 636 -26.67 -8.68 15.36
C GLY A 636 -25.67 -8.11 16.38
N LYS A 637 -25.99 -8.16 17.69
CA LYS A 637 -25.10 -7.75 18.78
C LYS A 637 -24.13 -8.84 19.25
N LEU A 638 -24.48 -10.13 19.21
CA LEU A 638 -23.69 -11.23 19.81
C LEU A 638 -22.92 -12.12 18.81
N ARG A 639 -23.39 -12.29 17.55
CA ARG A 639 -22.79 -13.27 16.61
C ARG A 639 -21.53 -12.82 15.86
N PRO A 640 -21.34 -11.53 15.48
CA PRO A 640 -20.15 -11.13 14.74
C PRO A 640 -18.86 -11.52 15.47
N PHE A 641 -18.85 -11.57 16.81
CA PHE A 641 -17.66 -11.86 17.62
C PHE A 641 -17.25 -13.36 17.61
N ALA A 642 -18.17 -14.28 17.85
CA ALA A 642 -17.87 -15.72 17.85
C ALA A 642 -17.54 -16.25 16.44
N HIS A 643 -18.27 -15.75 15.43
CA HIS A 643 -18.07 -16.11 14.01
C HIS A 643 -16.82 -15.48 13.39
N SER A 644 -16.43 -14.27 13.82
CA SER A 644 -15.16 -13.65 13.41
C SER A 644 -13.96 -14.49 13.82
N HIS A 645 -13.95 -15.02 15.05
CA HIS A 645 -12.87 -15.87 15.55
C HIS A 645 -12.79 -17.21 14.80
N GLU A 646 -13.93 -17.82 14.45
CA GLU A 646 -13.96 -19.01 13.60
C GLU A 646 -13.44 -18.71 12.19
N LEU A 647 -13.93 -17.65 11.51
CA LEU A 647 -13.44 -17.22 10.20
C LEU A 647 -11.93 -16.95 10.19
N LEU A 648 -11.43 -16.30 11.25
CA LEU A 648 -10.01 -16.01 11.44
C LEU A 648 -9.18 -17.28 11.66
N ALA A 649 -9.67 -18.23 12.45
CA ALA A 649 -9.00 -19.51 12.69
C ALA A 649 -8.95 -20.42 11.45
N LEU A 650 -9.99 -20.37 10.61
CA LEU A 650 -10.15 -21.20 9.40
C LEU A 650 -9.32 -20.73 8.22
N SER A 651 -8.96 -19.45 8.21
CA SER A 651 -8.25 -18.77 7.14
C SER A 651 -6.71 -18.92 7.21
N SER A 652 -6.24 -20.02 7.79
CA SER A 652 -4.83 -20.35 8.06
C SER A 652 -4.03 -20.72 6.79
N VAL A 653 -4.21 -19.96 5.70
CA VAL A 653 -3.46 -20.08 4.45
C VAL A 653 -2.29 -19.11 4.48
N GLY A 654 -1.08 -19.60 4.76
CA GLY A 654 0.21 -18.89 4.52
C GLY A 654 0.54 -17.68 5.42
N THR A 655 -0.46 -16.94 5.86
CA THR A 655 -0.49 -15.88 6.88
C THR A 655 -1.85 -15.98 7.54
N SER A 656 -1.95 -16.00 8.87
CA SER A 656 -3.28 -16.07 9.49
C SER A 656 -4.07 -14.83 9.02
N SER A 657 -5.35 -14.94 8.62
CA SER A 657 -6.09 -13.70 8.25
C SER A 657 -6.18 -12.73 9.41
N TYR A 658 -5.87 -13.19 10.63
CA TYR A 658 -5.59 -12.35 11.77
C TYR A 658 -4.40 -11.42 11.55
N ASP A 659 -3.27 -11.91 11.05
CA ASP A 659 -2.10 -11.08 10.70
C ASP A 659 -2.44 -10.08 9.58
N THR A 660 -3.27 -10.49 8.61
CA THR A 660 -3.72 -9.59 7.53
C THR A 660 -4.66 -8.51 8.05
N ILE A 661 -5.68 -8.89 8.83
CA ILE A 661 -6.62 -7.95 9.45
C ILE A 661 -5.89 -7.03 10.43
N SER A 662 -4.98 -7.55 11.25
CA SER A 662 -4.14 -6.76 12.15
C SER A 662 -3.30 -5.77 11.36
N SER A 663 -2.63 -6.22 10.29
CA SER A 663 -1.80 -5.36 9.44
C SER A 663 -2.61 -4.26 8.74
N MET A 664 -3.81 -4.57 8.26
CA MET A 664 -4.70 -3.59 7.63
C MET A 664 -5.35 -2.66 8.65
N THR A 665 -5.62 -3.14 9.86
CA THR A 665 -6.07 -2.32 10.99
C THR A 665 -4.97 -1.35 11.40
N ASP A 666 -3.73 -1.82 11.54
CA ASP A 666 -2.56 -0.99 11.83
C ASP A 666 -2.34 0.06 10.73
N GLU A 667 -2.56 -0.29 9.46
CA GLU A 667 -2.45 0.66 8.36
C GLU A 667 -3.63 1.64 8.30
N TRP A 668 -4.86 1.18 8.56
CA TRP A 668 -6.04 2.03 8.71
C TRP A 668 -5.82 3.03 9.84
N LEU A 669 -5.30 2.61 10.99
CA LEU A 669 -4.84 3.50 12.06
C LEU A 669 -3.70 4.41 11.60
N GLY A 670 -2.75 3.89 10.83
CA GLY A 670 -1.64 4.62 10.23
C GLY A 670 -2.06 5.80 9.36
N GLN A 671 -3.20 5.73 8.67
CA GLN A 671 -3.74 6.85 7.88
C GLN A 671 -4.09 8.09 8.72
N VAL A 672 -4.40 7.94 10.03
CA VAL A 672 -4.54 9.08 10.95
C VAL A 672 -3.28 9.31 11.79
N GLY A 673 -2.14 8.76 11.36
CA GLY A 673 -0.85 8.93 12.03
C GLY A 673 -0.64 8.01 13.24
N MET A 674 -1.48 7.00 13.43
CA MET A 674 -1.32 5.99 14.49
C MET A 674 -0.56 4.78 13.92
N VAL A 675 0.76 4.89 13.87
CA VAL A 675 1.64 3.93 13.17
C VAL A 675 1.98 2.72 14.04
N SER A 676 1.68 2.76 15.33
CA SER A 676 2.03 1.66 16.24
C SER A 676 1.09 1.55 17.44
N TRP A 677 -0.01 0.83 17.25
CA TRP A 677 -0.90 0.46 18.34
C TRP A 677 -0.43 -0.83 19.02
N ARG A 678 -0.49 -0.86 20.35
CA ARG A 678 -0.45 -2.08 21.15
C ARG A 678 -1.50 -1.94 22.24
N SER A 679 -2.36 -2.96 22.39
CA SER A 679 -3.37 -3.01 23.45
C SER A 679 -2.80 -2.78 24.86
N SER A 680 -1.52 -3.09 25.06
CA SER A 680 -0.81 -2.91 26.33
C SER A 680 -0.13 -1.55 26.51
N ASN A 681 -0.10 -0.66 25.51
CA ASN A 681 0.67 0.59 25.57
C ASN A 681 -0.03 1.79 24.94
N PHE A 682 -1.10 2.24 25.61
CA PHE A 682 -1.89 3.43 25.23
C PHE A 682 -1.10 4.73 25.22
N THR A 683 -0.06 4.83 26.04
CA THR A 683 0.79 6.02 26.12
C THR A 683 1.47 6.33 24.77
N ARG A 684 1.88 5.30 24.02
CA ARG A 684 2.49 5.46 22.70
C ARG A 684 1.51 6.01 21.67
N MET A 685 0.32 5.42 21.62
CA MET A 685 -0.78 5.85 20.75
C MET A 685 -1.19 7.30 21.03
N LEU A 686 -1.41 7.64 22.31
CA LEU A 686 -1.75 9.00 22.74
C LEU A 686 -0.65 10.00 22.37
N ASN A 687 0.62 9.62 22.50
CA ASN A 687 1.72 10.47 22.09
C ASN A 687 1.76 10.66 20.56
N GLU A 688 1.50 9.66 19.73
CA GLU A 688 1.41 9.85 18.28
C GLU A 688 0.29 10.84 17.92
N LEU A 689 -0.89 10.71 18.51
CA LEU A 689 -1.99 11.64 18.27
C LEU A 689 -1.66 13.07 18.71
N ARG A 690 -1.00 13.22 19.87
CA ARG A 690 -0.56 14.51 20.40
C ARG A 690 0.39 15.27 19.48
N HIS A 691 1.29 14.57 18.80
CA HIS A 691 2.35 15.23 18.02
C HIS A 691 1.99 15.42 16.54
N PHE A 692 1.10 14.59 15.97
CA PHE A 692 0.87 14.56 14.51
C PHE A 692 -0.52 15.03 14.05
N LYS A 693 -1.48 15.19 14.96
CA LYS A 693 -2.87 15.55 14.61
C LYS A 693 -3.37 16.82 15.31
N LEU A 694 -2.47 17.78 15.51
CA LEU A 694 -2.83 19.10 16.02
C LEU A 694 -3.57 19.92 14.93
N PRO A 695 -4.69 20.60 15.25
CA PRO A 695 -5.39 21.49 14.33
C PRO A 695 -4.52 22.64 13.84
N TYR A 696 -4.63 22.93 12.54
CA TYR A 696 -3.81 23.93 11.85
C TYR A 696 -4.19 25.37 12.20
N GLU A 697 -5.45 25.62 12.58
CA GLU A 697 -5.96 26.93 12.98
C GLU A 697 -6.83 26.87 14.24
N LEU A 698 -6.72 27.92 15.07
CA LEU A 698 -7.50 28.16 16.28
C LEU A 698 -8.51 29.26 15.99
N LEU A 699 -9.79 28.92 15.83
CA LEU A 699 -10.85 29.90 15.69
C LEU A 699 -11.71 29.93 16.96
N ASP A 700 -11.60 31.05 17.68
CA ASP A 700 -12.43 31.41 18.82
C ASP A 700 -13.69 32.12 18.30
N LEU A 701 -14.84 31.47 18.41
CA LEU A 701 -16.12 32.07 18.01
C LEU A 701 -16.96 32.57 19.18
N GLU A 702 -16.68 32.18 20.44
CA GLU A 702 -17.63 32.41 21.54
C GLU A 702 -17.02 32.70 22.92
N GLY A 703 -15.69 32.84 23.07
CA GLY A 703 -15.07 33.39 24.30
C GLY A 703 -15.32 32.59 25.60
N LYS A 704 -15.96 31.42 25.54
CA LYS A 704 -16.13 30.49 26.66
C LYS A 704 -15.97 29.06 26.13
N ASP A 705 -14.88 28.43 26.55
CA ASP A 705 -14.40 27.09 26.22
C ASP A 705 -13.99 26.83 24.75
N LYS A 706 -12.66 26.68 24.59
CA LYS A 706 -11.97 26.37 23.34
C LYS A 706 -12.47 25.04 22.77
N LYS A 707 -13.11 25.07 21.59
CA LYS A 707 -13.45 23.87 20.79
C LYS A 707 -12.63 23.88 19.50
N TYR A 708 -12.11 22.72 19.12
CA TYR A 708 -11.08 22.53 18.10
C TYR A 708 -11.63 21.70 16.95
N TYR A 709 -11.42 22.09 15.69
CA TYR A 709 -12.00 21.40 14.53
C TYR A 709 -10.97 21.07 13.43
N PHE A 710 -10.94 19.80 13.02
CA PHE A 710 -10.65 19.37 11.64
C PHE A 710 -11.94 18.71 11.14
N LYS A 711 -12.66 19.24 10.16
CA LYS A 711 -14.02 18.71 9.88
C LYS A 711 -14.03 17.24 9.40
N GLU A 712 -13.02 16.80 8.66
CA GLU A 712 -12.98 15.43 8.11
C GLU A 712 -12.06 14.46 8.89
N ASP A 713 -10.87 14.91 9.27
CA ASP A 713 -9.89 14.07 9.98
C ASP A 713 -10.28 13.80 11.44
N HIS A 714 -11.05 14.71 12.07
CA HIS A 714 -11.52 14.55 13.45
C HIS A 714 -12.56 13.44 13.56
N GLU A 715 -13.51 13.37 12.63
CA GLU A 715 -14.51 12.31 12.59
C GLU A 715 -13.86 10.95 12.34
N ARG A 716 -12.92 10.87 11.39
CA ARG A 716 -12.15 9.64 11.15
C ARG A 716 -11.34 9.20 12.37
N LEU A 717 -10.70 10.15 13.06
CA LEU A 717 -9.95 9.87 14.28
C LEU A 717 -10.87 9.48 15.45
N ARG A 718 -12.01 10.16 15.62
CA ARG A 718 -13.04 9.85 16.63
C ARG A 718 -13.51 8.42 16.46
N LEU A 719 -13.91 8.04 15.25
CA LEU A 719 -14.37 6.69 14.94
C LEU A 719 -13.29 5.65 15.24
N ARG A 720 -12.04 5.87 14.80
CA ARG A 720 -10.90 4.98 15.07
C ARG A 720 -10.67 4.76 16.56
N LEU A 721 -10.74 5.82 17.35
CA LEU A 721 -10.54 5.73 18.80
C LEU A 721 -11.71 5.02 19.50
N ILE A 722 -12.95 5.25 19.05
CA ILE A 722 -14.14 4.51 19.53
C ILE A 722 -14.01 3.02 19.20
N CYS A 723 -13.57 2.66 17.98
CA CYS A 723 -13.31 1.26 17.61
C CYS A 723 -12.32 0.62 18.58
N LEU A 724 -11.19 1.29 18.81
CA LEU A 724 -10.14 0.78 19.67
C LEU A 724 -10.63 0.62 21.11
N ALA A 725 -11.29 1.63 21.66
CA ALA A 725 -11.85 1.57 23.01
C ALA A 725 -12.91 0.47 23.13
N GLY A 726 -13.81 0.35 22.15
CA GLY A 726 -14.82 -0.72 22.09
C GLY A 726 -14.18 -2.12 22.03
N SER A 727 -13.15 -2.30 21.22
CA SER A 727 -12.44 -3.58 21.07
C SER A 727 -11.76 -4.09 22.34
N MET A 728 -11.51 -3.21 23.32
CA MET A 728 -10.89 -3.56 24.61
C MET A 728 -11.87 -4.01 25.67
N LEU A 729 -13.17 -3.73 25.50
CA LEU A 729 -14.18 -4.11 26.47
C LEU A 729 -14.39 -5.62 26.38
N SER A 730 -14.33 -6.31 27.52
CA SER A 730 -14.42 -7.77 27.58
C SER A 730 -15.84 -8.33 27.45
N SER A 731 -16.86 -7.49 27.67
CA SER A 731 -18.28 -7.87 27.64
C SER A 731 -19.01 -7.23 26.47
N GLN A 732 -19.77 -8.04 25.74
CA GLN A 732 -20.61 -7.62 24.62
C GLN A 732 -21.69 -6.60 25.04
N TYR A 733 -22.20 -6.71 26.27
CA TYR A 733 -23.16 -5.75 26.81
C TYR A 733 -22.49 -4.39 27.08
N LEU A 734 -21.29 -4.39 27.67
CA LEU A 734 -20.53 -3.16 27.90
C LEU A 734 -20.12 -2.48 26.59
N GLN A 735 -19.77 -3.27 25.56
CA GLN A 735 -19.53 -2.75 24.23
C GLN A 735 -20.78 -2.09 23.65
N ALA A 736 -21.93 -2.78 23.66
CA ALA A 736 -23.18 -2.22 23.13
C ALA A 736 -23.59 -0.93 23.86
N ASP A 737 -23.48 -0.91 25.19
CA ASP A 737 -23.76 0.28 26.02
C ASP A 737 -22.78 1.41 25.72
N PHE A 738 -21.48 1.10 25.62
CA PHE A 738 -20.44 2.06 25.23
C PHE A 738 -20.74 2.68 23.87
N LEU A 739 -21.12 1.89 22.87
CA LEU A 739 -21.37 2.36 21.50
C LEU A 739 -22.70 3.13 21.37
N SER A 740 -23.67 2.89 22.25
CA SER A 740 -24.91 3.66 22.29
C SER A 740 -24.72 5.10 22.80
N THR A 741 -23.55 5.38 23.38
CA THR A 741 -23.20 6.68 23.94
C THR A 741 -22.77 7.65 22.83
N LYS A 742 -23.27 8.90 22.86
CA LYS A 742 -22.87 9.95 21.92
C LYS A 742 -21.47 10.47 22.24
N TRP A 743 -20.46 9.78 21.75
CA TRP A 743 -19.05 10.15 21.92
C TRP A 743 -18.68 11.39 21.12
N LYS A 744 -18.01 12.34 21.78
CA LYS A 744 -17.34 13.47 21.14
C LYS A 744 -15.85 13.38 21.40
N LEU A 745 -15.05 13.67 20.38
CA LEU A 745 -13.62 13.87 20.55
C LEU A 745 -13.38 15.36 20.82
N ILE A 746 -12.82 15.71 21.97
CA ILE A 746 -12.44 17.08 22.32
C ILE A 746 -10.93 17.15 22.54
N TRP A 747 -10.32 18.29 22.26
CA TRP A 747 -8.93 18.52 22.63
C TRP A 747 -8.91 19.34 23.93
N SER A 748 -8.37 18.76 25.00
CA SER A 748 -8.23 19.45 26.29
C SER A 748 -6.81 19.96 26.46
N THR A 749 -6.64 21.20 26.93
CA THR A 749 -5.35 21.69 27.38
C THR A 749 -5.12 21.24 28.82
N LYS A 750 -4.07 20.46 29.08
CA LYS A 750 -3.56 20.29 30.45
C LYS A 750 -2.26 21.06 30.57
N GLY A 751 -2.27 22.12 31.38
CA GLY A 751 -1.09 22.85 31.81
C GLY A 751 -1.32 23.43 33.19
N SER A 752 -0.36 23.26 34.09
CA SER A 752 -0.27 24.05 35.31
C SER A 752 0.20 25.45 34.93
N LYS A 753 -0.56 26.50 35.28
CA LYS A 753 0.00 27.86 35.32
C LYS A 753 1.14 27.87 36.33
N GLY A 754 2.37 27.70 35.87
CA GLY A 754 3.53 27.72 36.76
C GLY A 754 4.81 27.22 36.09
N MET A 755 5.69 28.18 35.82
CA MET A 755 7.10 28.07 35.41
C MET A 755 7.39 27.99 33.90
N LEU A 756 7.64 29.17 33.33
CA LEU A 756 8.68 29.50 32.34
C LEU A 756 8.90 28.46 31.23
N ASP A 757 7.86 28.29 30.42
CA ASP A 757 7.82 28.07 28.97
C ASP A 757 6.40 27.59 28.72
N ASP A 758 5.61 28.30 27.91
CA ASP A 758 4.19 28.01 27.66
C ASP A 758 4.02 26.74 26.81
N ASP A 759 4.39 25.58 27.35
CA ASP A 759 4.09 24.28 26.77
C ASP A 759 2.63 23.90 27.11
N TYR A 760 1.68 24.45 26.37
CA TYR A 760 0.32 23.92 26.37
C TYR A 760 0.32 22.52 25.73
N TYR A 761 0.16 21.49 26.55
CA TYR A 761 -0.04 20.13 26.04
C TYR A 761 -1.52 19.92 25.70
N TYR A 762 -1.82 19.83 24.40
CA TYR A 762 -3.13 19.46 23.89
C TYR A 762 -3.31 17.94 23.92
N ASN A 763 -4.42 17.49 24.51
CA ASN A 763 -4.73 16.08 24.69
C ASN A 763 -6.06 15.73 24.03
N PRO A 764 -6.12 14.76 23.10
CA PRO A 764 -7.38 14.24 22.63
C PRO A 764 -8.09 13.49 23.77
N VAL A 765 -9.34 13.84 24.04
CA VAL A 765 -10.20 13.22 25.05
C VAL A 765 -11.51 12.83 24.39
N LEU A 766 -11.86 11.55 24.49
CA LEU A 766 -13.21 11.07 24.16
C LEU A 766 -14.12 11.34 25.36
N THR A 767 -15.14 12.18 25.20
CA THR A 767 -16.12 12.46 26.25
C THR A 767 -17.48 11.90 25.88
N ALA A 768 -18.12 11.26 26.86
CA ALA A 768 -19.55 11.00 26.86
C ALA A 768 -20.24 12.29 27.31
N ASN A 769 -21.18 12.80 26.51
CA ASN A 769 -21.95 14.04 26.68
C ASN A 769 -21.38 15.28 25.98
N GLY A 770 -22.30 15.99 25.34
CA GLY A 770 -22.14 17.33 24.80
C GLY A 770 -22.51 18.38 25.82
#